data_AF-A0A7K2B2F1-F1
#
_entry.id   AF-A0A7K2B2F1-F1
#
_cell.length_a   1.000
_cell.length_b   1.000
_cell.length_c   1.000
_cell.angle_alpha   90.00
_cell.angle_beta   90.00
_cell.angle_gamma   90.00
#
_symmetry.space_group_name_H-M   'P 1'
#
loop_
_entity.id
_entity.type
_entity.pdbx_description
1 polymer ?
#
loop_
_entity_poly.entity_id
_entity_poly.type
_entity_poly.pdbx_seq_one_letter_code
_entity_poly.pdbx_strand_id
1 'polypeptide(L)'
;MNENHDNAPRPTDDQTLGAALGQAIGRRWESLNRVPPIAGVLERSAAAARARRIRRTLMGVAAAAALLVGGLIAGNTLGDDGDGTVRVATELTVDATTADLQPADPPAADPQPLEQPAAETARGAKDPSGESTDPFPGVPEPEPLPTGPTSTWIDADLDAERSPTDTSIQQATQPAAAPGPIGATPSSDSFVAIAAGSDHFCALRADSTIVCWGDNSYGQLDVPSGSFTAIAAGWDHSCALRADSTIVCWGNNENLRGDHVGQADAPAGSFTAIAAGMDHSCAIRADSTVVCWGDNGWGQTEAPAGAVTAISAGWKHSCAIRTDGAIWCWGYGYSTRGDVAFSRIDVPSGSFSAIATGFEHSCALRADGTIVCWREYSFSQTDPPAGTYTAISAGSRHSCALRADGAIVCWGDNGFGQTDAPTGTYTAIAAGAFYSCALRADTTIACWGRGDHVLVDVPAGTFTAVTAGPNHSCGLRADGTIACWGDNYFGDTDAPTGIFTAVTAGSRHSCGLRADGTIACWGDNTGHVGNFAGQAEALEGAFTAVTAGGTHSCGLRADGTIACWGDNYFGQTDAPEGSFAAIAASSEHSCGLRADGTIACWGDNYFGQTDAPEGSFAAVAAAASHSCALRADGTIACWGDNSRGQTDAPAGAYTAIAAGGFYSCALRTDSTIACWGDNSRGQTDAPAGAYTAIAAGHVHSCALRADNTITCWNWTANLPEGVHWLS
;
A
#
# COMPACT_ATOMS: atom_id res chain seq x y z
N MET A 1 -47.07 24.11 51.98
CA MET A 1 -47.18 24.32 53.44
C MET A 1 -45.98 25.16 53.85
N ASN A 2 -46.21 26.10 54.79
CA ASN A 2 -45.28 26.88 55.64
C ASN A 2 -43.81 27.00 55.18
N GLU A 3 -43.37 28.19 54.72
CA GLU A 3 -42.79 29.31 55.52
C GLU A 3 -41.27 29.12 55.76
N ASN A 4 -40.40 30.02 55.27
CA ASN A 4 -40.04 31.37 55.79
C ASN A 4 -39.26 31.26 57.13
N HIS A 5 -38.16 31.97 57.41
CA HIS A 5 -37.77 33.38 57.20
C HIS A 5 -36.20 33.50 57.29
N ASP A 6 -35.44 34.56 56.95
CA ASP A 6 -35.72 35.87 56.31
C ASP A 6 -34.41 36.58 55.82
N ASN A 7 -34.57 37.62 54.99
CA ASN A 7 -33.75 38.86 54.79
C ASN A 7 -32.19 38.80 54.72
N ALA A 8 -31.47 39.25 53.68
CA ALA A 8 -31.46 40.54 52.94
C ALA A 8 -30.85 41.74 53.73
N PRO A 9 -30.17 42.76 53.12
CA PRO A 9 -30.20 43.17 51.69
C PRO A 9 -28.82 43.56 51.03
N ARG A 10 -28.89 44.22 49.86
CA ARG A 10 -27.84 44.99 49.10
C ARG A 10 -27.45 46.32 49.82
N PRO A 11 -26.56 47.25 49.35
CA PRO A 11 -25.78 47.43 48.10
C PRO A 11 -24.24 47.51 48.37
N THR A 12 -23.28 48.08 47.62
CA THR A 12 -23.14 49.00 46.43
C THR A 12 -22.41 48.29 45.26
N ASP A 13 -22.21 48.80 44.03
CA ASP A 13 -22.07 50.14 43.38
C ASP A 13 -20.69 50.85 43.49
N ASP A 14 -20.10 51.10 42.31
CA ASP A 14 -19.15 52.18 41.90
C ASP A 14 -17.79 52.29 42.68
N GLN A 15 -16.59 52.38 42.07
CA GLN A 15 -16.19 53.24 40.95
C GLN A 15 -14.96 52.80 40.12
N THR A 16 -15.06 53.09 38.81
CA THR A 16 -14.02 53.58 37.87
C THR A 16 -12.71 52.82 37.60
N LEU A 17 -12.36 52.76 36.30
CA LEU A 17 -11.03 52.90 35.64
C LEU A 17 -9.76 52.30 36.31
N GLY A 18 -8.82 51.70 35.58
CA GLY A 18 -8.59 51.77 34.13
C GLY A 18 -7.13 52.16 33.84
N ALA A 19 -6.32 51.16 33.46
CA ALA A 19 -4.98 51.25 32.88
C ALA A 19 -3.92 52.17 33.54
N ALA A 20 -2.95 51.54 34.24
CA ALA A 20 -1.58 52.06 34.34
C ALA A 20 -0.54 50.93 34.41
N LEU A 21 0.62 51.19 33.81
CA LEU A 21 1.79 50.33 33.71
C LEU A 21 2.39 49.94 35.09
N GLY A 22 3.18 48.86 35.09
CA GLY A 22 4.57 48.99 35.53
C GLY A 22 4.97 48.44 36.91
N GLN A 23 5.63 47.27 36.86
CA GLN A 23 6.66 46.78 37.79
C GLN A 23 7.00 47.60 39.06
N ALA A 24 6.49 47.13 40.20
CA ALA A 24 7.15 47.23 41.51
C ALA A 24 6.66 46.03 42.36
N ILE A 25 7.36 44.90 42.49
CA ILE A 25 8.75 44.70 42.97
C ILE A 25 9.01 45.51 44.25
N GLY A 26 9.00 44.85 45.41
CA GLY A 26 9.38 45.57 46.63
C GLY A 26 9.33 44.89 48.00
N ARG A 27 10.25 43.95 48.26
CA ARG A 27 10.78 43.61 49.62
C ARG A 27 9.76 42.88 50.53
N ARG A 28 10.15 42.02 51.48
CA ARG A 28 11.45 41.67 52.09
C ARG A 28 11.75 40.16 51.86
N TRP A 29 13.00 39.69 51.75
CA TRP A 29 14.06 39.63 52.80
C TRP A 29 13.57 38.88 54.06
N GLU A 30 14.31 37.96 54.68
CA GLU A 30 15.66 37.39 54.48
C GLU A 30 15.74 36.12 55.39
N SER A 31 16.73 35.23 55.41
CA SER A 31 18.03 35.03 54.74
C SER A 31 18.33 33.51 54.77
N LEU A 32 19.28 32.93 54.01
CA LEU A 32 20.71 32.94 54.34
C LEU A 32 21.57 32.58 53.12
N ASN A 33 22.59 33.40 52.87
CA ASN A 33 23.66 33.09 51.92
C ASN A 33 24.60 31.99 52.46
N ARG A 34 25.23 31.22 51.54
CA ARG A 34 26.70 31.12 51.50
C ARG A 34 27.23 30.62 50.14
N VAL A 35 28.26 31.31 49.68
CA VAL A 35 29.09 31.21 48.46
C VAL A 35 30.48 31.68 48.97
N PRO A 36 31.69 31.30 48.44
CA PRO A 36 32.00 31.13 47.03
C PRO A 36 33.01 29.96 46.74
N PRO A 37 34.02 30.01 45.83
CA PRO A 37 34.00 29.14 44.64
C PRO A 37 35.31 28.36 44.37
N ILE A 38 35.38 27.63 43.25
CA ILE A 38 36.53 27.55 42.32
C ILE A 38 36.11 26.78 41.05
N ALA A 39 36.79 27.00 39.92
CA ALA A 39 36.44 26.44 38.61
C ALA A 39 36.92 24.99 38.40
N GLY A 40 36.20 24.24 37.55
CA GLY A 40 36.62 22.92 37.06
C GLY A 40 35.61 22.28 36.08
N VAL A 41 36.14 21.57 35.07
CA VAL A 41 35.41 20.65 34.17
C VAL A 41 34.30 21.29 33.30
N LEU A 42 34.72 22.21 32.43
CA LEU A 42 34.17 22.28 31.07
C LEU A 42 34.68 21.06 30.26
N GLU A 43 34.25 19.82 30.59
CA GLU A 43 34.59 18.61 29.80
C GLU A 43 33.87 17.31 30.25
N ARG A 44 32.54 17.19 30.07
CA ARG A 44 31.81 15.89 29.90
C ARG A 44 30.29 16.00 29.63
N SER A 45 29.92 16.52 28.45
CA SER A 45 28.54 16.36 27.91
C SER A 45 28.44 16.49 26.38
N ALA A 46 29.45 17.06 25.71
CA ALA A 46 29.55 17.08 24.23
C ALA A 46 29.96 15.73 23.59
N ALA A 47 29.94 14.62 24.35
CA ALA A 47 30.52 13.32 24.00
C ALA A 47 29.50 12.17 23.96
N ALA A 48 28.24 12.47 23.62
CA ALA A 48 27.21 11.45 23.32
C ALA A 48 26.61 11.64 21.90
N ALA A 49 26.36 12.88 21.49
CA ALA A 49 25.82 13.22 20.17
C ALA A 49 26.80 13.07 18.99
N ARG A 50 28.04 12.60 19.22
CA ARG A 50 29.10 12.44 18.18
C ARG A 50 29.43 10.99 17.80
N ALA A 51 28.71 10.00 18.33
CA ALA A 51 28.95 8.57 18.06
C ALA A 51 27.90 7.89 17.14
N ARG A 52 27.01 8.66 16.49
CA ARG A 52 26.13 8.20 15.40
C ARG A 52 26.30 8.98 14.09
N ARG A 53 27.33 9.81 13.98
CA ARG A 53 27.92 10.24 12.70
C ARG A 53 29.21 9.44 12.49
N ILE A 54 29.64 9.22 11.24
CA ILE A 54 30.70 8.29 10.84
C ILE A 54 30.32 6.80 11.01
N ARG A 55 29.21 6.37 10.36
CA ARG A 55 29.05 4.99 9.86
C ARG A 55 28.07 4.82 8.67
N ARG A 56 27.93 5.86 7.84
CA ARG A 56 27.24 5.83 6.52
C ARG A 56 27.80 6.92 5.58
N THR A 57 29.14 6.99 5.49
CA THR A 57 29.86 7.92 4.60
C THR A 57 31.23 7.35 4.23
N LEU A 58 31.26 6.09 3.77
CA LEU A 58 32.50 5.41 3.36
C LEU A 58 32.29 4.31 2.30
N MET A 59 31.36 4.55 1.38
CA MET A 59 31.27 3.98 0.03
C MET A 59 30.43 5.00 -0.75
N GLY A 60 31.04 5.74 -1.69
CA GLY A 60 30.39 6.90 -2.33
C GLY A 60 31.31 7.97 -2.92
N VAL A 61 32.63 7.91 -2.73
CA VAL A 61 33.60 8.69 -3.52
C VAL A 61 34.80 7.81 -3.86
N ALA A 62 34.79 7.22 -5.06
CA ALA A 62 35.93 6.45 -5.60
C ALA A 62 36.03 6.50 -7.14
N ALA A 63 35.34 7.43 -7.81
CA ALA A 63 35.26 7.47 -9.29
C ALA A 63 34.98 8.87 -9.87
N ALA A 64 35.77 9.90 -9.55
CA ALA A 64 35.79 11.20 -10.26
C ALA A 64 37.00 12.08 -9.89
N ALA A 65 38.22 11.74 -10.34
CA ALA A 65 39.42 12.54 -10.03
C ALA A 65 40.54 12.46 -11.09
N ALA A 66 40.22 12.63 -12.38
CA ALA A 66 41.23 12.82 -13.42
C ALA A 66 40.73 13.72 -14.57
N LEU A 67 41.53 14.75 -14.88
CA LEU A 67 41.50 15.67 -16.03
C LEU A 67 40.66 16.96 -15.92
N LEU A 68 41.38 18.08 -15.82
CA LEU A 68 40.91 19.44 -16.08
C LEU A 68 41.95 20.15 -16.97
N VAL A 69 41.49 20.75 -18.08
CA VAL A 69 42.20 21.69 -18.99
C VAL A 69 43.39 21.10 -19.81
N GLY A 70 43.42 21.33 -21.14
CA GLY A 70 44.53 20.82 -21.99
C GLY A 70 44.77 21.43 -23.39
N GLY A 71 43.74 21.88 -24.11
CA GLY A 71 43.93 22.70 -25.34
C GLY A 71 44.03 21.98 -26.70
N LEU A 72 43.67 22.74 -27.74
CA LEU A 72 43.49 22.39 -29.16
C LEU A 72 44.72 21.80 -29.88
N ILE A 73 44.48 20.94 -30.89
CA ILE A 73 44.72 21.18 -32.34
C ILE A 73 44.18 19.99 -33.17
N ALA A 74 43.87 20.21 -34.46
CA ALA A 74 43.27 19.21 -35.37
C ALA A 74 44.31 18.54 -36.30
N GLY A 75 44.01 17.33 -36.82
CA GLY A 75 44.72 16.80 -38.00
C GLY A 75 44.69 15.28 -38.25
N ASN A 76 43.89 14.86 -39.24
CA ASN A 76 44.21 13.88 -40.30
C ASN A 76 44.70 12.42 -40.02
N THR A 77 43.84 11.48 -40.44
CA THR A 77 44.10 10.35 -41.40
C THR A 77 45.00 9.14 -41.07
N LEU A 78 44.47 7.94 -41.43
CA LEU A 78 45.15 6.67 -41.76
C LEU A 78 45.87 5.93 -40.60
N GLY A 79 46.01 4.59 -40.60
CA GLY A 79 45.49 3.56 -41.52
C GLY A 79 46.17 2.19 -41.30
N ASP A 80 45.43 1.10 -41.59
CA ASP A 80 45.82 -0.33 -41.77
C ASP A 80 46.65 -1.12 -40.73
N ASP A 81 46.25 -2.41 -40.61
CA ASP A 81 47.00 -3.66 -40.39
C ASP A 81 48.07 -3.86 -39.28
N GLY A 82 48.07 -5.07 -38.69
CA GLY A 82 49.20 -5.59 -37.92
C GLY A 82 48.91 -6.82 -37.03
N ASP A 83 49.04 -8.03 -37.59
CA ASP A 83 49.13 -9.29 -36.80
C ASP A 83 50.49 -9.40 -36.07
N GLY A 84 50.56 -10.16 -34.96
CA GLY A 84 51.79 -10.27 -34.18
C GLY A 84 51.72 -11.06 -32.87
N THR A 85 51.58 -12.39 -32.92
CA THR A 85 51.68 -13.24 -31.72
C THR A 85 53.12 -13.36 -31.18
N VAL A 86 53.35 -13.14 -29.88
CA VAL A 86 54.55 -13.61 -29.17
C VAL A 86 54.20 -14.15 -27.78
N ARG A 87 54.67 -15.36 -27.45
CA ARG A 87 54.77 -15.87 -26.08
C ARG A 87 56.22 -15.76 -25.60
N VAL A 88 56.44 -15.27 -24.39
CA VAL A 88 57.65 -15.54 -23.59
C VAL A 88 57.19 -15.82 -22.16
N ALA A 89 57.86 -16.75 -21.48
CA ALA A 89 57.56 -17.14 -20.10
C ALA A 89 58.83 -17.10 -19.25
N THR A 90 58.67 -16.81 -17.96
CA THR A 90 59.67 -17.12 -16.93
C THR A 90 58.98 -17.33 -15.58
N GLU A 91 59.36 -18.40 -14.89
CA GLU A 91 59.12 -18.59 -13.47
C GLU A 91 60.18 -17.83 -12.65
N LEU A 92 59.88 -17.48 -11.39
CA LEU A 92 60.60 -18.08 -10.24
C LEU A 92 59.97 -17.77 -8.88
N THR A 93 60.21 -18.66 -7.92
CA THR A 93 60.18 -18.45 -6.46
C THR A 93 61.49 -17.75 -6.01
N VAL A 94 61.80 -17.38 -4.76
CA VAL A 94 61.29 -17.62 -3.38
C VAL A 94 61.43 -16.26 -2.60
N ASP A 95 61.31 -16.06 -1.28
CA ASP A 95 61.25 -16.91 -0.06
C ASP A 95 60.44 -16.21 1.07
N ALA A 96 60.38 -16.82 2.26
CA ALA A 96 59.62 -16.34 3.43
C ALA A 96 60.42 -15.53 4.46
N THR A 97 59.70 -14.78 5.31
CA THR A 97 60.11 -14.47 6.70
C THR A 97 58.91 -14.51 7.65
N THR A 98 59.12 -15.06 8.84
CA THR A 98 58.12 -15.18 9.93
C THR A 98 58.42 -14.20 11.07
N ALA A 99 57.38 -13.77 11.79
CA ALA A 99 57.50 -13.12 13.10
C ALA A 99 56.24 -13.38 13.94
N ASP A 100 56.41 -14.01 15.10
CA ASP A 100 55.32 -14.31 16.06
C ASP A 100 54.87 -13.07 16.86
N LEU A 101 53.57 -13.01 17.17
CA LEU A 101 53.09 -12.61 18.50
C LEU A 101 51.79 -13.37 18.83
N GLN A 102 51.62 -13.78 20.08
CA GLN A 102 50.51 -14.60 20.56
C GLN A 102 49.24 -13.77 20.90
N PRO A 103 48.04 -14.37 20.85
CA PRO A 103 46.84 -13.82 21.51
C PRO A 103 46.92 -13.95 23.04
N ALA A 104 46.06 -13.23 23.76
CA ALA A 104 45.94 -13.28 25.22
C ALA A 104 44.51 -13.59 25.67
N ASP A 105 44.37 -14.41 26.72
CA ASP A 105 43.09 -14.92 27.23
C ASP A 105 42.32 -13.91 28.11
N PRO A 106 40.98 -13.92 28.09
CA PRO A 106 40.14 -13.57 29.22
C PRO A 106 39.81 -14.82 30.08
N PRO A 107 39.62 -14.69 31.41
CA PRO A 107 39.54 -15.84 32.31
C PRO A 107 38.16 -16.53 32.36
N ALA A 108 38.18 -17.82 32.69
CA ALA A 108 36.99 -18.63 32.94
C ALA A 108 36.41 -18.44 34.37
N ALA A 109 35.11 -18.73 34.52
CA ALA A 109 34.46 -18.97 35.80
C ALA A 109 33.46 -20.12 35.66
N ASP A 110 33.45 -21.05 36.63
CA ASP A 110 32.73 -22.33 36.59
C ASP A 110 31.31 -22.21 37.21
N PRO A 111 30.32 -23.03 36.84
CA PRO A 111 28.92 -22.84 37.24
C PRO A 111 28.47 -23.73 38.40
N GLN A 112 27.52 -23.25 39.24
CA GLN A 112 26.45 -24.07 39.86
C GLN A 112 25.32 -23.19 40.45
N PRO A 113 24.12 -23.73 40.75
CA PRO A 113 22.88 -22.95 40.87
C PRO A 113 22.33 -22.76 42.31
N LEU A 114 21.45 -21.75 42.46
CA LEU A 114 20.39 -21.64 43.47
C LEU A 114 19.18 -20.96 42.77
N GLU A 115 18.02 -21.62 42.69
CA GLU A 115 16.88 -21.61 43.63
C GLU A 115 16.02 -20.33 43.61
N GLN A 116 14.70 -20.50 43.60
CA GLN A 116 13.71 -19.44 43.83
C GLN A 116 13.70 -19.03 45.32
N PRO A 117 13.21 -17.82 45.63
CA PRO A 117 11.94 -17.79 46.38
C PRO A 117 10.95 -16.73 45.88
N ALA A 118 9.72 -16.80 46.40
CA ALA A 118 8.62 -15.90 46.07
C ALA A 118 8.38 -14.81 47.14
N ALA A 119 7.77 -13.71 46.68
CA ALA A 119 6.85 -12.78 47.36
C ALA A 119 6.92 -12.52 48.89
N GLU A 120 7.10 -11.24 49.25
CA GLU A 120 6.39 -10.55 50.34
C GLU A 120 5.76 -9.26 49.73
N THR A 121 4.49 -8.85 49.93
CA THR A 121 3.66 -8.62 51.14
C THR A 121 4.14 -7.46 52.02
N ALA A 122 3.30 -6.65 52.69
CA ALA A 122 1.87 -6.30 52.53
C ALA A 122 1.54 -5.10 53.47
N ARG A 123 0.34 -4.49 53.34
CA ARG A 123 -0.52 -3.92 54.41
C ARG A 123 -1.78 -3.29 53.81
N GLY A 124 -2.96 -3.34 54.45
CA GLY A 124 -3.31 -3.96 55.73
C GLY A 124 -4.81 -4.24 55.83
N ALA A 125 -5.21 -5.12 56.76
CA ALA A 125 -6.52 -5.77 56.75
C ALA A 125 -7.56 -5.12 57.67
N LYS A 126 -8.84 -5.44 57.40
CA LYS A 126 -9.85 -5.62 58.45
C LYS A 126 -11.00 -6.54 57.99
N ASP A 127 -11.31 -7.52 58.83
CA ASP A 127 -12.54 -8.33 58.86
C ASP A 127 -12.89 -8.55 60.36
N PRO A 128 -14.13 -8.87 60.73
CA PRO A 128 -14.37 -10.29 61.09
C PRO A 128 -15.79 -10.85 60.85
N SER A 129 -15.81 -12.15 60.53
CA SER A 129 -16.70 -13.22 61.07
C SER A 129 -18.12 -13.46 60.51
N GLY A 130 -18.44 -14.75 60.33
CA GLY A 130 -19.80 -15.29 60.12
C GLY A 130 -19.81 -16.65 59.39
N GLU A 131 -20.25 -17.73 60.03
CA GLU A 131 -20.37 -19.06 59.41
C GLU A 131 -21.80 -19.39 58.95
N SER A 132 -21.90 -20.16 57.85
CA SER A 132 -22.91 -21.20 57.56
C SER A 132 -24.43 -20.86 57.54
N THR A 133 -25.09 -21.01 56.38
CA THR A 133 -26.10 -22.07 56.10
C THR A 133 -26.84 -21.89 54.76
N ASP A 134 -27.05 -22.99 54.04
CA ASP A 134 -28.02 -23.16 52.91
C ASP A 134 -29.44 -23.56 53.44
N PRO A 135 -30.56 -23.61 52.64
CA PRO A 135 -30.67 -23.64 51.16
C PRO A 135 -31.82 -22.81 50.49
N PHE A 136 -31.89 -22.93 49.16
CA PHE A 136 -33.02 -22.76 48.19
C PHE A 136 -34.46 -23.01 48.71
N PRO A 137 -35.56 -22.46 48.07
CA PRO A 137 -35.86 -22.61 46.63
C PRO A 137 -36.68 -21.51 45.89
N GLY A 138 -36.92 -21.69 44.57
CA GLY A 138 -37.97 -20.98 43.82
C GLY A 138 -37.90 -21.06 42.28
N VAL A 139 -38.64 -21.98 41.65
CA VAL A 139 -38.84 -22.09 40.17
C VAL A 139 -40.31 -22.43 39.88
N PRO A 140 -40.90 -21.96 38.77
CA PRO A 140 -41.99 -22.69 38.12
C PRO A 140 -41.89 -22.79 36.57
N GLU A 141 -42.32 -23.94 36.04
CA GLU A 141 -42.46 -24.36 34.63
C GLU A 141 -43.47 -25.56 34.63
N PRO A 142 -43.89 -26.23 33.52
CA PRO A 142 -43.79 -25.94 32.07
C PRO A 142 -45.13 -26.25 31.30
N GLU A 143 -45.04 -26.74 30.04
CA GLU A 143 -45.99 -27.60 29.27
C GLU A 143 -46.99 -26.93 28.28
N PRO A 144 -47.40 -27.60 27.15
CA PRO A 144 -46.82 -28.77 26.46
C PRO A 144 -46.71 -28.69 24.91
N LEU A 145 -46.11 -29.72 24.29
CA LEU A 145 -46.04 -30.00 22.84
C LEU A 145 -47.10 -31.01 22.36
N PRO A 146 -47.31 -31.17 21.03
CA PRO A 146 -47.92 -32.38 20.46
C PRO A 146 -47.12 -33.07 19.32
N THR A 147 -46.70 -34.31 19.56
CA THR A 147 -46.76 -35.52 18.67
C THR A 147 -46.31 -35.46 17.18
N GLY A 148 -45.39 -36.36 16.81
CA GLY A 148 -45.22 -36.86 15.41
C GLY A 148 -45.86 -38.25 15.19
N PRO A 149 -45.57 -38.95 14.07
CA PRO A 149 -45.43 -40.42 14.16
C PRO A 149 -44.37 -41.08 13.21
N THR A 150 -43.37 -41.73 13.83
CA THR A 150 -42.82 -43.11 13.59
C THR A 150 -42.66 -43.79 12.21
N SER A 151 -41.66 -44.71 12.18
CA SER A 151 -41.47 -45.92 11.31
C SER A 151 -40.60 -45.76 10.05
N THR A 152 -39.70 -46.71 9.66
CA THR A 152 -39.21 -47.96 10.30
C THR A 152 -37.82 -48.37 9.78
N TRP A 153 -37.11 -49.26 10.48
CA TRP A 153 -35.80 -49.84 10.10
C TRP A 153 -35.90 -51.11 9.25
N ILE A 154 -34.92 -51.35 8.36
CA ILE A 154 -34.47 -52.68 7.89
C ILE A 154 -32.95 -52.63 7.66
N ASP A 155 -32.21 -53.59 8.20
CA ASP A 155 -30.80 -53.88 7.87
C ASP A 155 -30.72 -55.12 6.94
N ALA A 156 -29.70 -55.18 6.07
CA ALA A 156 -29.38 -56.39 5.28
C ALA A 156 -27.88 -56.44 4.88
N ASP A 157 -27.21 -57.43 5.48
CA ASP A 157 -25.78 -57.73 5.57
C ASP A 157 -24.99 -58.15 4.29
N LEU A 158 -23.65 -58.14 4.44
CA LEU A 158 -22.61 -59.03 3.84
C LEU A 158 -22.08 -58.92 2.38
N ASP A 159 -20.81 -58.49 2.30
CA ASP A 159 -19.61 -59.12 1.66
C ASP A 159 -19.65 -59.85 0.30
N ALA A 160 -18.74 -59.46 -0.63
CA ALA A 160 -17.49 -60.20 -0.92
C ALA A 160 -16.68 -59.70 -2.16
N GLU A 161 -15.35 -59.84 -2.08
CA GLU A 161 -14.25 -59.41 -2.98
C GLU A 161 -14.36 -59.61 -4.51
N ARG A 162 -13.76 -58.67 -5.30
CA ARG A 162 -12.74 -59.02 -6.33
C ARG A 162 -11.95 -57.83 -6.92
N SER A 163 -10.73 -58.13 -7.37
CA SER A 163 -9.76 -57.29 -8.14
C SER A 163 -8.72 -58.24 -8.80
N PRO A 164 -7.83 -57.87 -9.76
CA PRO A 164 -7.51 -56.55 -10.34
C PRO A 164 -7.43 -56.53 -11.90
N THR A 165 -6.66 -55.58 -12.47
CA THR A 165 -6.29 -55.36 -13.90
C THR A 165 -7.37 -54.70 -14.80
N ASP A 166 -7.09 -53.71 -15.66
CA ASP A 166 -5.86 -52.93 -15.90
C ASP A 166 -6.12 -51.48 -16.40
N THR A 167 -5.08 -50.63 -16.33
CA THR A 167 -4.82 -49.33 -17.03
C THR A 167 -5.96 -48.50 -17.68
N SER A 168 -6.18 -47.27 -17.18
CA SER A 168 -5.71 -46.04 -17.89
C SER A 168 -5.90 -44.72 -17.09
N ILE A 169 -4.78 -44.00 -16.90
CA ILE A 169 -4.58 -42.55 -16.70
C ILE A 169 -5.81 -41.63 -16.54
N GLN A 170 -5.84 -40.85 -15.46
CA GLN A 170 -6.40 -39.48 -15.43
C GLN A 170 -5.46 -38.54 -14.67
N GLN A 171 -5.21 -37.34 -15.20
CA GLN A 171 -4.59 -36.23 -14.46
C GLN A 171 -5.68 -35.44 -13.73
N ALA A 172 -5.31 -34.70 -12.69
CA ALA A 172 -6.21 -33.76 -12.00
C ALA A 172 -6.39 -32.46 -12.80
N THR A 173 -6.92 -32.56 -14.03
CA THR A 173 -7.44 -31.39 -14.74
C THR A 173 -8.71 -30.88 -14.06
N GLN A 174 -8.92 -29.57 -14.04
CA GLN A 174 -10.17 -28.97 -13.57
C GLN A 174 -11.39 -29.58 -14.30
N PRO A 175 -12.55 -29.70 -13.63
CA PRO A 175 -13.73 -30.31 -14.23
C PRO A 175 -14.30 -29.43 -15.35
N ALA A 176 -14.00 -29.79 -16.60
CA ALA A 176 -14.67 -29.23 -17.76
C ALA A 176 -16.18 -29.55 -17.68
N ALA A 177 -17.02 -28.51 -17.60
CA ALA A 177 -18.46 -28.67 -17.48
C ALA A 177 -19.05 -29.35 -18.72
N ALA A 178 -19.89 -30.37 -18.52
CA ALA A 178 -20.63 -31.00 -19.61
C ALA A 178 -21.68 -30.00 -20.17
N PRO A 179 -21.80 -29.83 -21.50
CA PRO A 179 -22.61 -28.77 -22.07
C PRO A 179 -24.12 -29.06 -21.95
N GLY A 180 -24.79 -28.29 -21.10
CA GLY A 180 -26.24 -28.09 -21.22
C GLY A 180 -26.55 -27.19 -22.43
N PRO A 181 -27.65 -27.39 -23.16
CA PRO A 181 -28.11 -26.44 -24.17
C PRO A 181 -28.65 -25.18 -23.45
N ILE A 182 -28.48 -23.95 -23.94
CA ILE A 182 -28.27 -23.54 -25.34
C ILE A 182 -27.37 -22.29 -25.45
N GLY A 183 -26.53 -22.22 -26.48
CA GLY A 183 -26.59 -21.04 -27.36
C GLY A 183 -25.63 -19.86 -27.14
N ALA A 184 -24.44 -20.03 -26.59
CA ALA A 184 -23.36 -19.06 -26.78
C ALA A 184 -22.01 -19.76 -26.97
N THR A 185 -21.30 -19.47 -28.07
CA THR A 185 -19.84 -19.63 -28.11
C THR A 185 -19.23 -18.51 -27.26
N PRO A 186 -18.29 -18.80 -26.33
CA PRO A 186 -17.60 -17.74 -25.59
C PRO A 186 -16.93 -16.75 -26.54
N SER A 187 -17.03 -15.45 -26.24
CA SER A 187 -16.35 -14.40 -27.01
C SER A 187 -14.84 -14.41 -26.73
N SER A 188 -14.06 -13.73 -27.57
CA SER A 188 -12.64 -13.40 -27.32
C SER A 188 -12.39 -12.72 -25.96
N ASP A 189 -13.44 -12.13 -25.41
CA ASP A 189 -13.42 -11.27 -24.21
C ASP A 189 -14.03 -11.97 -22.99
N SER A 190 -14.32 -13.27 -23.10
CA SER A 190 -14.73 -14.13 -21.99
C SER A 190 -13.52 -14.69 -21.26
N PHE A 191 -13.52 -14.61 -19.92
CA PHE A 191 -12.44 -15.12 -19.08
C PHE A 191 -12.68 -16.56 -18.61
N VAL A 192 -11.60 -17.34 -18.48
CA VAL A 192 -11.63 -18.75 -18.07
C VAL A 192 -10.74 -19.07 -16.86
N ALA A 193 -9.75 -18.22 -16.55
CA ALA A 193 -8.96 -18.29 -15.32
C ALA A 193 -8.49 -16.89 -14.90
N ILE A 194 -8.17 -16.73 -13.61
CA ILE A 194 -7.69 -15.48 -13.01
C ILE A 194 -6.58 -15.77 -11.99
N ALA A 195 -5.58 -14.89 -11.93
CA ALA A 195 -4.52 -14.89 -10.93
C ALA A 195 -4.32 -13.45 -10.38
N ALA A 196 -3.91 -13.35 -9.12
CA ALA A 196 -3.67 -12.08 -8.41
C ALA A 196 -2.24 -12.05 -7.86
N GLY A 197 -1.55 -10.93 -8.02
CA GLY A 197 -0.25 -10.65 -7.43
C GLY A 197 -0.34 -9.77 -6.19
N SER A 198 0.70 -8.96 -5.92
CA SER A 198 0.63 -7.96 -4.85
C SER A 198 -0.33 -6.83 -5.22
N ASP A 199 -0.03 -6.20 -6.35
CA ASP A 199 -0.63 -4.96 -6.82
C ASP A 199 -1.09 -5.03 -8.29
N HIS A 200 -0.95 -6.19 -8.94
CA HIS A 200 -1.52 -6.51 -10.25
C HIS A 200 -2.40 -7.78 -10.26
N PHE A 201 -3.08 -8.00 -11.38
CA PHE A 201 -3.85 -9.19 -11.72
C PHE A 201 -3.61 -9.58 -13.18
N CYS A 202 -3.84 -10.86 -13.49
CA CYS A 202 -3.92 -11.35 -14.85
C CYS A 202 -5.13 -12.29 -15.01
N ALA A 203 -5.76 -12.28 -16.19
CA ALA A 203 -6.83 -13.18 -16.57
C ALA A 203 -6.55 -13.85 -17.92
N LEU A 204 -6.82 -15.15 -18.00
CA LEU A 204 -6.76 -15.96 -19.22
C LEU A 204 -8.11 -15.89 -19.91
N ARG A 205 -8.11 -15.54 -21.20
CA ARG A 205 -9.30 -15.49 -22.07
C ARG A 205 -9.58 -16.84 -22.74
N ALA A 206 -10.81 -17.06 -23.16
CA ALA A 206 -11.22 -18.29 -23.85
C ALA A 206 -10.55 -18.52 -25.22
N ASP A 207 -9.94 -17.48 -25.81
CA ASP A 207 -9.10 -17.55 -27.01
C ASP A 207 -7.62 -17.90 -26.73
N SER A 208 -7.30 -18.25 -25.46
CA SER A 208 -5.96 -18.53 -24.96
C SER A 208 -5.01 -17.33 -24.94
N THR A 209 -5.50 -16.09 -25.05
CA THR A 209 -4.71 -14.87 -24.76
C THR A 209 -4.81 -14.49 -23.28
N ILE A 210 -3.88 -13.64 -22.80
CA ILE A 210 -3.88 -13.13 -21.42
C ILE A 210 -4.03 -11.61 -21.47
N VAL A 211 -4.78 -11.05 -20.52
CA VAL A 211 -4.78 -9.62 -20.20
C VAL A 211 -4.45 -9.42 -18.73
N CYS A 212 -3.73 -8.36 -18.39
CA CYS A 212 -3.36 -8.02 -17.02
C CYS A 212 -3.67 -6.54 -16.73
N TRP A 213 -3.92 -6.20 -15.46
CA TRP A 213 -4.21 -4.82 -14.99
C TRP A 213 -3.69 -4.60 -13.56
N GLY A 214 -3.53 -3.35 -13.14
CA GLY A 214 -2.90 -2.97 -11.85
C GLY A 214 -1.47 -2.47 -12.06
N ASP A 215 -0.52 -2.90 -11.22
CA ASP A 215 0.88 -2.46 -11.30
C ASP A 215 1.59 -2.86 -12.59
N ASN A 216 2.32 -1.91 -13.18
CA ASN A 216 3.28 -2.15 -14.25
C ASN A 216 4.67 -1.57 -13.95
N SER A 217 4.99 -1.24 -12.70
CA SER A 217 6.28 -0.66 -12.28
C SER A 217 7.50 -1.49 -12.69
N TYR A 218 7.31 -2.79 -12.94
CA TYR A 218 8.34 -3.73 -13.37
C TYR A 218 8.04 -4.38 -14.74
N GLY A 219 7.03 -3.90 -15.48
CA GLY A 219 6.58 -4.50 -16.73
C GLY A 219 5.75 -5.78 -16.55
N GLN A 220 5.18 -6.03 -15.36
CA GLN A 220 4.44 -7.27 -15.07
C GLN A 220 3.06 -7.39 -15.74
N LEU A 221 2.57 -6.32 -16.39
CA LEU A 221 1.43 -6.36 -17.32
C LEU A 221 1.82 -6.56 -18.78
N ASP A 222 3.12 -6.52 -19.14
CA ASP A 222 3.60 -6.53 -20.53
C ASP A 222 3.57 -7.96 -21.12
N VAL A 223 2.34 -8.52 -21.25
CA VAL A 223 2.07 -9.90 -21.65
C VAL A 223 2.83 -10.30 -22.93
N PRO A 224 3.77 -11.26 -22.85
CA PRO A 224 4.46 -11.78 -24.02
C PRO A 224 3.48 -12.45 -24.99
N SER A 225 3.67 -12.26 -26.30
CA SER A 225 2.78 -12.89 -27.29
C SER A 225 2.82 -14.42 -27.23
N GLY A 226 1.66 -15.06 -27.42
CA GLY A 226 1.52 -16.50 -27.28
C GLY A 226 0.08 -17.00 -27.26
N SER A 227 -0.05 -18.29 -26.97
CA SER A 227 -1.30 -18.98 -26.67
C SER A 227 -1.06 -19.81 -25.40
N PHE A 228 -1.93 -19.65 -24.42
CA PHE A 228 -1.71 -20.03 -23.04
C PHE A 228 -2.82 -20.93 -22.48
N THR A 229 -2.46 -21.74 -21.48
CA THR A 229 -3.32 -22.76 -20.86
C THR A 229 -3.44 -22.61 -19.35
N ALA A 230 -2.48 -21.94 -18.70
CA ALA A 230 -2.54 -21.57 -17.29
C ALA A 230 -1.74 -20.28 -17.02
N ILE A 231 -2.09 -19.60 -15.94
CA ILE A 231 -1.43 -18.37 -15.46
C ILE A 231 -1.14 -18.45 -13.96
N ALA A 232 -0.09 -17.79 -13.53
CA ALA A 232 0.22 -17.51 -12.13
C ALA A 232 0.83 -16.11 -12.02
N ALA A 233 0.36 -15.31 -11.07
CA ALA A 233 0.97 -14.02 -10.72
C ALA A 233 1.78 -14.21 -9.43
N GLY A 234 2.99 -13.66 -9.41
CA GLY A 234 3.80 -13.50 -8.20
C GLY A 234 3.57 -12.12 -7.58
N TRP A 235 4.51 -11.63 -6.78
CA TRP A 235 4.36 -10.31 -6.15
C TRP A 235 4.47 -9.17 -7.18
N ASP A 236 5.59 -9.11 -7.90
CA ASP A 236 5.92 -8.09 -8.91
C ASP A 236 6.20 -8.70 -10.29
N HIS A 237 5.85 -9.98 -10.50
CA HIS A 237 6.08 -10.71 -11.75
C HIS A 237 4.91 -11.62 -12.10
N SER A 238 4.91 -12.12 -13.33
CA SER A 238 3.83 -12.91 -13.92
C SER A 238 4.42 -14.10 -14.69
N CYS A 239 3.74 -15.24 -14.67
CA CYS A 239 4.12 -16.47 -15.37
C CYS A 239 2.92 -17.08 -16.09
N ALA A 240 3.16 -17.69 -17.26
CA ALA A 240 2.15 -18.39 -18.04
C ALA A 240 2.68 -19.70 -18.64
N LEU A 241 1.84 -20.72 -18.61
CA LEU A 241 2.06 -21.99 -19.32
C LEU A 241 1.52 -21.86 -20.74
N ARG A 242 2.37 -22.10 -21.73
CA ARG A 242 2.01 -22.06 -23.16
C ARG A 242 1.33 -23.36 -23.59
N ALA A 243 0.60 -23.30 -24.70
CA ALA A 243 -0.07 -24.46 -25.29
C ALA A 243 0.88 -25.59 -25.78
N ASP A 244 2.19 -25.31 -25.88
CA ASP A 244 3.26 -26.29 -26.15
C ASP A 244 3.90 -26.87 -24.87
N SER A 245 3.30 -26.60 -23.70
CA SER A 245 3.79 -26.97 -22.36
C SER A 245 5.12 -26.31 -21.94
N THR A 246 5.60 -25.28 -22.64
CA THR A 246 6.71 -24.43 -22.16
C THR A 246 6.19 -23.30 -21.27
N ILE A 247 7.08 -22.68 -20.48
CA ILE A 247 6.74 -21.55 -19.61
C ILE A 247 7.34 -20.26 -20.17
N VAL A 248 6.62 -19.15 -20.04
CA VAL A 248 7.19 -17.80 -20.09
C VAL A 248 6.86 -17.08 -18.79
N CYS A 249 7.77 -16.24 -18.30
CA CYS A 249 7.49 -15.29 -17.24
C CYS A 249 8.02 -13.91 -17.64
N TRP A 250 7.50 -12.86 -17.00
CA TRP A 250 7.81 -11.45 -17.27
C TRP A 250 7.51 -10.61 -16.01
N GLY A 251 7.99 -9.36 -15.98
CA GLY A 251 7.95 -8.50 -14.78
C GLY A 251 9.30 -8.45 -14.06
N ASN A 252 9.27 -8.25 -12.74
CA ASN A 252 10.46 -8.08 -11.91
C ASN A 252 11.41 -9.31 -11.94
N ASN A 253 12.71 -9.04 -11.89
CA ASN A 253 13.79 -10.04 -11.83
C ASN A 253 14.79 -9.80 -10.67
N GLU A 254 14.53 -8.78 -9.83
CA GLU A 254 15.30 -8.43 -8.64
C GLU A 254 14.55 -8.84 -7.36
N ASN A 255 15.27 -9.13 -6.28
CA ASN A 255 14.68 -9.32 -4.95
C ASN A 255 14.65 -8.00 -4.14
N LEU A 256 14.09 -8.05 -2.92
CA LEU A 256 14.05 -6.94 -1.94
C LEU A 256 15.40 -6.28 -1.54
N ARG A 257 16.54 -6.68 -2.13
CA ARG A 257 17.86 -6.06 -1.94
C ARG A 257 18.40 -5.34 -3.17
N GLY A 258 17.74 -5.49 -4.33
CA GLY A 258 18.30 -5.15 -5.64
C GLY A 258 19.30 -6.19 -6.17
N ASP A 259 19.30 -7.41 -5.63
CA ASP A 259 20.04 -8.52 -6.23
C ASP A 259 19.18 -9.14 -7.35
N HIS A 260 19.71 -9.26 -8.57
CA HIS A 260 19.01 -9.96 -9.67
C HIS A 260 18.97 -11.47 -9.39
N VAL A 261 17.79 -12.01 -9.08
CA VAL A 261 17.59 -13.43 -8.72
C VAL A 261 16.91 -14.25 -9.82
N GLY A 262 16.33 -13.60 -10.84
CA GLY A 262 15.86 -14.29 -12.04
C GLY A 262 14.50 -14.98 -11.90
N GLN A 263 13.57 -14.47 -11.09
CA GLN A 263 12.25 -15.10 -10.89
C GLN A 263 11.38 -15.15 -12.17
N ALA A 264 11.64 -14.26 -13.14
CA ALA A 264 11.05 -14.29 -14.48
C ALA A 264 11.87 -15.09 -15.51
N ASP A 265 13.07 -15.60 -15.16
CA ASP A 265 13.94 -16.37 -16.07
C ASP A 265 13.48 -17.84 -16.18
N ALA A 266 12.34 -18.05 -16.85
CA ALA A 266 11.66 -19.34 -16.94
C ALA A 266 12.57 -20.48 -17.48
N PRO A 267 12.69 -21.62 -16.78
CA PRO A 267 13.58 -22.70 -17.16
C PRO A 267 13.06 -23.50 -18.36
N ALA A 268 13.97 -23.92 -19.24
CA ALA A 268 13.62 -24.80 -20.36
C ALA A 268 13.11 -26.17 -19.89
N GLY A 269 12.05 -26.66 -20.53
CA GLY A 269 11.43 -27.95 -20.22
C GLY A 269 10.00 -28.07 -20.76
N SER A 270 9.31 -29.13 -20.32
CA SER A 270 7.88 -29.35 -20.54
C SER A 270 7.20 -29.51 -19.18
N PHE A 271 6.11 -28.79 -18.98
CA PHE A 271 5.48 -28.55 -17.69
C PHE A 271 3.95 -28.70 -17.75
N THR A 272 3.34 -29.00 -16.59
CA THR A 272 1.91 -29.29 -16.45
C THR A 272 1.18 -28.32 -15.52
N ALA A 273 1.92 -27.63 -14.64
CA ALA A 273 1.40 -26.58 -13.75
C ALA A 273 2.51 -25.60 -13.37
N ILE A 274 2.11 -24.39 -12.97
CA ILE A 274 2.98 -23.29 -12.53
C ILE A 274 2.44 -22.65 -11.25
N ALA A 275 3.33 -22.07 -10.45
CA ALA A 275 3.01 -21.18 -9.34
C ALA A 275 4.11 -20.11 -9.22
N ALA A 276 3.75 -18.90 -8.83
CA ALA A 276 4.68 -17.81 -8.58
C ALA A 276 4.50 -17.33 -7.13
N GLY A 277 5.61 -17.05 -6.44
CA GLY A 277 5.67 -16.54 -5.08
C GLY A 277 6.07 -15.07 -5.08
N MET A 278 6.79 -14.61 -4.05
CA MET A 278 7.34 -13.23 -4.06
C MET A 278 8.55 -13.10 -4.99
N ASP A 279 9.71 -13.52 -4.50
CA ASP A 279 10.98 -13.39 -5.21
C ASP A 279 11.32 -14.68 -6.00
N HIS A 280 10.37 -15.61 -6.18
CA HIS A 280 10.61 -16.94 -6.74
C HIS A 280 9.41 -17.52 -7.51
N SER A 281 9.68 -18.56 -8.31
CA SER A 281 8.72 -19.25 -9.18
C SER A 281 8.92 -20.77 -9.10
N CYS A 282 7.86 -21.55 -9.34
CA CYS A 282 7.86 -23.00 -9.30
C CYS A 282 6.99 -23.61 -10.41
N ALA A 283 7.33 -24.82 -10.86
CA ALA A 283 6.59 -25.56 -11.88
C ALA A 283 6.61 -27.08 -11.64
N ILE A 284 5.52 -27.76 -12.02
CA ILE A 284 5.47 -29.23 -12.13
C ILE A 284 5.90 -29.61 -13.55
N ARG A 285 6.93 -30.44 -13.67
CA ARG A 285 7.42 -31.03 -14.92
C ARG A 285 6.48 -32.11 -15.44
N ALA A 286 6.60 -32.47 -16.72
CA ALA A 286 5.85 -33.57 -17.33
C ALA A 286 6.09 -34.96 -16.68
N ASP A 287 7.15 -35.14 -15.88
CA ASP A 287 7.43 -36.34 -15.06
C ASP A 287 6.85 -36.26 -13.63
N SER A 288 6.00 -35.26 -13.38
CA SER A 288 5.40 -34.92 -12.08
C SER A 288 6.37 -34.45 -10.99
N THR A 289 7.64 -34.16 -11.29
CA THR A 289 8.58 -33.56 -10.33
C THR A 289 8.50 -32.04 -10.30
N VAL A 290 8.94 -31.41 -9.20
CA VAL A 290 8.98 -29.95 -9.05
C VAL A 290 10.33 -29.39 -9.50
N VAL A 291 10.32 -28.23 -10.17
CA VAL A 291 11.47 -27.31 -10.23
C VAL A 291 11.04 -25.93 -9.73
N CYS A 292 11.94 -25.22 -9.06
CA CYS A 292 11.75 -23.83 -8.66
C CYS A 292 13.00 -23.01 -8.97
N TRP A 293 12.85 -21.70 -9.15
CA TRP A 293 13.89 -20.74 -9.52
C TRP A 293 13.57 -19.33 -8.95
N GLY A 294 14.51 -18.39 -9.00
CA GLY A 294 14.44 -17.10 -8.29
C GLY A 294 15.24 -17.12 -6.97
N ASP A 295 14.88 -16.24 -6.02
CA ASP A 295 15.56 -16.13 -4.72
C ASP A 295 15.51 -17.45 -3.96
N ASN A 296 16.62 -17.74 -3.27
CA ASN A 296 16.77 -18.95 -2.48
C ASN A 296 17.38 -18.66 -1.08
N GLY A 297 17.17 -17.44 -0.56
CA GLY A 297 17.68 -17.03 0.75
C GLY A 297 17.18 -17.91 1.90
N TRP A 298 16.01 -18.54 1.74
CA TRP A 298 15.34 -19.37 2.75
C TRP A 298 15.23 -20.86 2.35
N GLY A 299 15.81 -21.27 1.23
CA GLY A 299 15.62 -22.63 0.72
C GLY A 299 14.29 -22.80 -0.03
N GLN A 300 13.65 -21.72 -0.50
CA GLN A 300 12.33 -21.78 -1.14
C GLN A 300 12.33 -22.35 -2.57
N THR A 301 13.50 -22.49 -3.20
CA THR A 301 13.65 -23.23 -4.46
C THR A 301 14.11 -24.69 -4.28
N GLU A 302 14.48 -25.09 -3.06
CA GLU A 302 14.96 -26.43 -2.71
C GLU A 302 13.80 -27.44 -2.56
N ALA A 303 13.09 -27.70 -3.66
CA ALA A 303 11.90 -28.55 -3.66
C ALA A 303 12.22 -30.03 -3.33
N PRO A 304 11.46 -30.69 -2.42
CA PRO A 304 11.66 -32.10 -2.10
C PRO A 304 11.51 -33.03 -3.31
N ALA A 305 12.38 -34.04 -3.39
CA ALA A 305 12.39 -34.99 -4.50
C ALA A 305 11.21 -35.99 -4.44
N GLY A 306 10.34 -35.92 -5.44
CA GLY A 306 9.28 -36.91 -5.68
C GLY A 306 8.18 -36.40 -6.60
N ALA A 307 7.11 -37.20 -6.75
CA ALA A 307 5.99 -36.88 -7.63
C ALA A 307 4.87 -36.11 -6.91
N VAL A 308 4.39 -35.05 -7.54
CA VAL A 308 3.35 -34.15 -7.03
C VAL A 308 2.20 -34.00 -8.03
N THR A 309 1.05 -33.52 -7.55
CA THR A 309 -0.18 -33.30 -8.31
C THR A 309 -0.60 -31.82 -8.34
N ALA A 310 -0.21 -31.03 -7.33
CA ALA A 310 -0.44 -29.59 -7.26
C ALA A 310 0.73 -28.88 -6.56
N ILE A 311 0.94 -27.61 -6.88
CA ILE A 311 1.92 -26.71 -6.26
C ILE A 311 1.28 -25.36 -5.94
N SER A 312 1.78 -24.68 -4.92
CA SER A 312 1.48 -23.28 -4.62
C SER A 312 2.73 -22.63 -4.00
N ALA A 313 2.99 -21.37 -4.34
CA ALA A 313 4.13 -20.60 -3.88
C ALA A 313 3.62 -19.32 -3.17
N GLY A 314 4.16 -19.05 -1.99
CA GLY A 314 3.78 -17.91 -1.16
C GLY A 314 4.91 -16.87 -1.10
N TRP A 315 5.01 -16.13 0.01
CA TRP A 315 6.06 -15.12 0.18
C TRP A 315 7.47 -15.71 0.02
N LYS A 316 7.85 -16.60 0.94
CA LYS A 316 9.20 -17.18 1.08
C LYS A 316 9.16 -18.68 1.37
N HIS A 317 8.03 -19.30 1.08
CA HIS A 317 7.80 -20.74 1.17
C HIS A 317 7.03 -21.21 -0.05
N SER A 318 7.14 -22.49 -0.33
CA SER A 318 6.39 -23.19 -1.37
C SER A 318 5.85 -24.48 -0.78
N CYS A 319 4.69 -24.92 -1.24
CA CYS A 319 4.09 -26.18 -0.83
C CYS A 319 3.56 -26.95 -2.04
N ALA A 320 3.49 -28.28 -1.92
CA ALA A 320 3.01 -29.18 -2.96
C ALA A 320 2.18 -30.32 -2.37
N ILE A 321 1.18 -30.77 -3.12
CA ILE A 321 0.42 -31.99 -2.83
C ILE A 321 1.09 -33.15 -3.58
N ARG A 322 1.44 -34.21 -2.87
CA ARG A 322 2.03 -35.45 -3.40
C ARG A 322 1.00 -36.29 -4.16
N THR A 323 1.45 -37.30 -4.89
CA THR A 323 0.57 -38.28 -5.55
C THR A 323 -0.25 -39.15 -4.58
N ASP A 324 0.07 -39.18 -3.28
CA ASP A 324 -0.75 -39.78 -2.21
C ASP A 324 -1.63 -38.76 -1.44
N GLY A 325 -1.65 -37.50 -1.90
CA GLY A 325 -2.44 -36.41 -1.34
C GLY A 325 -1.88 -35.77 -0.07
N ALA A 326 -0.77 -36.27 0.48
CA ALA A 326 -0.09 -35.62 1.59
C ALA A 326 0.68 -34.36 1.11
N ILE A 327 0.95 -33.42 2.03
CA ILE A 327 1.59 -32.13 1.68
C ILE A 327 3.09 -32.15 2.00
N TRP A 328 3.89 -31.54 1.12
CA TRP A 328 5.22 -31.03 1.43
C TRP A 328 5.20 -29.50 1.46
N CYS A 329 5.98 -28.90 2.36
CA CYS A 329 6.31 -27.48 2.35
C CYS A 329 7.80 -27.28 2.58
N TRP A 330 8.39 -26.27 1.93
CA TRP A 330 9.81 -25.91 2.03
C TRP A 330 9.99 -24.38 1.96
N GLY A 331 11.18 -23.88 2.28
CA GLY A 331 11.41 -22.44 2.50
C GLY A 331 11.19 -21.99 3.95
N TYR A 332 10.85 -20.71 4.13
CA TYR A 332 10.88 -19.99 5.41
C TYR A 332 10.00 -20.60 6.51
N GLY A 333 10.64 -21.19 7.52
CA GLY A 333 10.02 -21.88 8.66
C GLY A 333 9.81 -23.40 8.46
N TYR A 334 10.15 -23.92 7.29
CA TYR A 334 10.09 -25.36 6.96
C TYR A 334 11.48 -25.97 6.71
N SER A 335 12.44 -25.19 6.22
CA SER A 335 13.84 -25.57 6.00
C SER A 335 14.74 -25.23 7.21
N THR A 336 15.86 -25.96 7.36
CA THR A 336 16.91 -25.66 8.35
C THR A 336 18.17 -25.19 7.63
N ARG A 337 18.37 -23.86 7.52
CA ARG A 337 19.57 -23.26 6.90
C ARG A 337 20.15 -22.18 7.82
N GLY A 338 21.30 -22.48 8.43
CA GLY A 338 21.95 -21.62 9.43
C GLY A 338 21.39 -21.81 10.84
N ASP A 339 22.15 -21.37 11.85
CA ASP A 339 21.95 -21.71 13.28
C ASP A 339 20.78 -20.99 13.97
N VAL A 340 19.80 -20.50 13.21
CA VAL A 340 18.60 -19.83 13.71
C VAL A 340 17.45 -20.83 13.81
N ALA A 341 17.24 -21.36 15.02
CA ALA A 341 16.15 -22.28 15.34
C ALA A 341 14.79 -21.58 15.38
N PHE A 342 14.23 -21.26 14.21
CA PHE A 342 12.79 -21.07 14.06
C PHE A 342 12.07 -22.36 14.46
N SER A 343 10.92 -22.26 15.13
CA SER A 343 10.07 -23.44 15.39
C SER A 343 9.63 -24.01 14.05
N ARG A 344 10.07 -25.24 13.75
CA ARG A 344 9.65 -25.95 12.53
C ARG A 344 8.13 -26.00 12.49
N ILE A 345 7.55 -25.47 11.42
CA ILE A 345 6.09 -25.46 11.26
C ILE A 345 5.65 -26.87 10.87
N ASP A 346 4.78 -27.47 11.68
CA ASP A 346 4.18 -28.76 11.37
C ASP A 346 3.17 -28.61 10.23
N VAL A 347 3.36 -29.38 9.18
CA VAL A 347 2.46 -29.46 8.03
C VAL A 347 1.30 -30.41 8.38
N PRO A 348 0.02 -30.03 8.16
CA PRO A 348 -1.11 -30.88 8.49
C PRO A 348 -1.05 -32.27 7.83
N SER A 349 -1.33 -33.30 8.62
CA SER A 349 -1.49 -34.66 8.13
C SER A 349 -2.90 -34.90 7.56
N GLY A 350 -2.98 -35.71 6.52
CA GLY A 350 -4.22 -35.98 5.79
C GLY A 350 -3.97 -36.24 4.32
N SER A 351 -5.06 -36.28 3.55
CA SER A 351 -5.06 -36.30 2.08
C SER A 351 -5.86 -35.11 1.58
N PHE A 352 -5.28 -34.33 0.68
CA PHE A 352 -5.76 -33.01 0.26
C PHE A 352 -5.90 -32.93 -1.27
N SER A 353 -6.85 -32.12 -1.73
CA SER A 353 -7.21 -31.96 -3.15
C SER A 353 -6.73 -30.63 -3.75
N ALA A 354 -6.61 -29.57 -2.93
CA ALA A 354 -6.08 -28.27 -3.34
C ALA A 354 -5.27 -27.63 -2.21
N ILE A 355 -4.35 -26.74 -2.57
CA ILE A 355 -3.49 -26.01 -1.63
C ILE A 355 -3.29 -24.57 -2.13
N ALA A 356 -3.32 -23.61 -1.21
CA ALA A 356 -3.07 -22.20 -1.47
C ALA A 356 -2.13 -21.66 -0.38
N THR A 357 -1.01 -21.04 -0.80
CA THR A 357 -0.05 -20.41 0.10
C THR A 357 -0.12 -18.90 -0.04
N GLY A 358 -0.47 -18.20 1.05
CA GLY A 358 -0.47 -16.75 1.10
C GLY A 358 0.91 -16.18 1.44
N PHE A 359 0.94 -14.95 1.95
CA PHE A 359 2.19 -14.32 2.38
C PHE A 359 2.81 -15.06 3.57
N GLU A 360 2.09 -15.18 4.69
CA GLU A 360 2.61 -15.85 5.89
C GLU A 360 1.80 -17.04 6.38
N HIS A 361 0.69 -17.39 5.73
CA HIS A 361 -0.12 -18.58 6.03
C HIS A 361 -0.20 -19.55 4.85
N SER A 362 -0.65 -20.77 5.13
CA SER A 362 -0.99 -21.77 4.12
C SER A 362 -2.35 -22.38 4.42
N CYS A 363 -3.13 -22.68 3.39
CA CYS A 363 -4.42 -23.37 3.49
C CYS A 363 -4.49 -24.56 2.53
N ALA A 364 -5.18 -25.62 2.92
CA ALA A 364 -5.41 -26.81 2.10
C ALA A 364 -6.85 -27.32 2.23
N LEU A 365 -7.39 -27.79 1.11
CA LEU A 365 -8.72 -28.34 0.98
C LEU A 365 -8.66 -29.87 1.06
N ARG A 366 -9.49 -30.49 1.89
CA ARG A 366 -9.66 -31.95 1.97
C ARG A 366 -10.64 -32.45 0.90
N ALA A 367 -10.61 -33.76 0.65
CA ALA A 367 -11.58 -34.43 -0.24
C ALA A 367 -13.04 -34.38 0.25
N ASP A 368 -13.29 -34.06 1.52
CA ASP A 368 -14.63 -33.81 2.08
C ASP A 368 -15.11 -32.35 1.92
N GLY A 369 -14.28 -31.48 1.31
CA GLY A 369 -14.53 -30.06 1.13
C GLY A 369 -14.21 -29.19 2.34
N THR A 370 -13.73 -29.75 3.45
CA THR A 370 -13.30 -28.96 4.62
C THR A 370 -11.89 -28.38 4.42
N ILE A 371 -11.63 -27.22 5.03
CA ILE A 371 -10.35 -26.52 4.92
C ILE A 371 -9.54 -26.70 6.21
N VAL A 372 -8.21 -26.79 6.07
CA VAL A 372 -7.25 -26.54 7.16
C VAL A 372 -6.36 -25.39 6.74
N CYS A 373 -6.15 -24.42 7.62
CA CYS A 373 -5.11 -23.43 7.46
C CYS A 373 -4.11 -23.53 8.64
N TRP A 374 -2.87 -23.13 8.40
CA TRP A 374 -1.78 -23.18 9.39
C TRP A 374 -0.77 -22.06 9.14
N ARG A 375 0.12 -21.85 10.13
CA ARG A 375 1.11 -20.75 10.21
C ARG A 375 0.41 -19.40 10.50
N GLU A 376 0.36 -19.05 11.79
CA GLU A 376 -0.36 -17.89 12.33
C GLU A 376 0.47 -16.60 12.27
N TYR A 377 -0.15 -15.50 11.83
CA TYR A 377 0.21 -14.15 12.31
C TYR A 377 -1.03 -13.25 12.37
N SER A 378 -1.59 -13.09 13.58
CA SER A 378 -2.34 -11.91 14.06
C SER A 378 -3.70 -11.50 13.45
N PHE A 379 -4.24 -12.17 12.42
CA PHE A 379 -5.49 -11.72 11.75
C PHE A 379 -6.57 -12.80 11.56
N SER A 380 -6.49 -13.95 12.26
CA SER A 380 -7.43 -15.09 12.11
C SER A 380 -7.58 -15.65 10.68
N GLN A 381 -6.64 -15.35 9.79
CA GLN A 381 -6.58 -15.92 8.43
C GLN A 381 -6.36 -17.45 8.41
N THR A 382 -5.98 -18.02 9.55
CA THR A 382 -5.87 -19.46 9.79
C THR A 382 -7.15 -20.13 10.30
N ASP A 383 -8.24 -19.37 10.51
CA ASP A 383 -9.49 -19.86 11.12
C ASP A 383 -10.62 -19.98 10.08
N PRO A 384 -10.61 -20.99 9.18
CA PRO A 384 -11.58 -21.10 8.09
C PRO A 384 -13.01 -21.28 8.61
N PRO A 385 -13.99 -20.49 8.13
CA PRO A 385 -15.39 -20.64 8.49
C PRO A 385 -15.96 -22.04 8.17
N ALA A 386 -16.77 -22.57 9.07
CA ALA A 386 -17.35 -23.91 8.93
C ALA A 386 -18.22 -24.04 7.66
N GLY A 387 -17.89 -25.02 6.82
CA GLY A 387 -18.59 -25.29 5.56
C GLY A 387 -17.86 -26.32 4.72
N THR A 388 -18.38 -26.58 3.52
CA THR A 388 -17.74 -27.37 2.47
C THR A 388 -17.49 -26.49 1.24
N TYR A 389 -16.32 -26.67 0.64
CA TYR A 389 -15.76 -25.78 -0.37
C TYR A 389 -15.19 -26.59 -1.54
N THR A 390 -15.10 -25.96 -2.72
CA THR A 390 -14.63 -26.54 -3.99
C THR A 390 -13.29 -25.96 -4.45
N ALA A 391 -12.97 -24.73 -4.04
CA ALA A 391 -11.69 -24.08 -4.31
C ALA A 391 -11.29 -23.16 -3.13
N ILE A 392 -9.99 -22.87 -3.02
CA ILE A 392 -9.40 -21.98 -2.02
C ILE A 392 -8.36 -21.06 -2.68
N SER A 393 -8.22 -19.85 -2.16
CA SER A 393 -7.17 -18.89 -2.51
C SER A 393 -6.72 -18.16 -1.24
N ALA A 394 -5.44 -17.81 -1.15
CA ALA A 394 -4.83 -17.20 0.03
C ALA A 394 -4.04 -15.96 -0.39
N GLY A 395 -4.44 -14.80 0.13
CA GLY A 395 -3.80 -13.51 -0.12
C GLY A 395 -2.69 -13.22 0.88
N SER A 396 -2.40 -11.94 1.12
CA SER A 396 -1.36 -11.58 2.11
C SER A 396 -1.79 -11.70 3.57
N ARG A 397 -3.03 -11.32 3.89
CA ARG A 397 -3.57 -11.38 5.27
C ARG A 397 -4.99 -11.93 5.36
N HIS A 398 -5.53 -12.40 4.24
CA HIS A 398 -6.85 -13.00 4.15
C HIS A 398 -6.80 -14.27 3.30
N SER A 399 -7.88 -15.01 3.37
CA SER A 399 -8.15 -16.21 2.58
C SER A 399 -9.57 -16.13 2.05
N CYS A 400 -9.82 -16.73 0.90
CA CYS A 400 -11.13 -16.88 0.30
C CYS A 400 -11.36 -18.32 -0.13
N ALA A 401 -12.60 -18.79 -0.04
CA ALA A 401 -13.02 -20.11 -0.48
C ALA A 401 -14.32 -20.04 -1.28
N LEU A 402 -14.40 -20.86 -2.33
CA LEU A 402 -15.56 -20.99 -3.19
C LEU A 402 -16.38 -22.20 -2.73
N ARG A 403 -17.70 -22.07 -2.67
CA ARG A 403 -18.65 -23.14 -2.36
C ARG A 403 -19.19 -23.82 -3.61
N ALA A 404 -19.82 -24.98 -3.44
CA ALA A 404 -20.45 -25.73 -4.53
C ALA A 404 -21.71 -25.04 -5.13
N ASP A 405 -22.29 -24.06 -4.44
CA ASP A 405 -23.34 -23.16 -4.94
C ASP A 405 -22.77 -21.92 -5.67
N GLY A 406 -21.44 -21.82 -5.77
CA GLY A 406 -20.71 -20.70 -6.34
C GLY A 406 -20.63 -19.46 -5.44
N ALA A 407 -21.12 -19.52 -4.19
CA ALA A 407 -20.94 -18.43 -3.24
C ALA A 407 -19.49 -18.40 -2.71
N ILE A 408 -19.00 -17.19 -2.39
CA ILE A 408 -17.66 -16.96 -1.84
C ILE A 408 -17.77 -16.68 -0.35
N VAL A 409 -16.82 -17.23 0.42
CA VAL A 409 -16.61 -16.88 1.83
C VAL A 409 -15.15 -16.50 1.99
N CYS A 410 -14.88 -15.33 2.55
CA CYS A 410 -13.52 -14.87 2.86
C CYS A 410 -13.37 -14.60 4.37
N TRP A 411 -12.14 -14.66 4.88
CA TRP A 411 -11.81 -14.45 6.29
C TRP A 411 -10.35 -14.00 6.45
N GLY A 412 -10.04 -13.30 7.53
CA GLY A 412 -8.72 -12.73 7.82
C GLY A 412 -8.80 -11.24 8.15
N ASP A 413 -7.75 -10.51 7.78
CA ASP A 413 -7.75 -9.04 7.79
C ASP A 413 -8.83 -8.48 6.85
N ASN A 414 -9.58 -7.47 7.33
CA ASN A 414 -10.61 -6.76 6.57
C ASN A 414 -10.44 -5.23 6.61
N GLY A 415 -9.24 -4.72 6.91
CA GLY A 415 -9.00 -3.27 6.98
C GLY A 415 -9.32 -2.49 5.69
N PHE A 416 -9.44 -3.19 4.57
CA PHE A 416 -9.75 -2.67 3.24
C PHE A 416 -11.00 -3.31 2.61
N GLY A 417 -11.85 -3.99 3.38
CA GLY A 417 -13.04 -4.70 2.86
C GLY A 417 -12.70 -5.96 2.04
N GLN A 418 -11.46 -6.44 2.06
CA GLN A 418 -11.00 -7.56 1.20
C GLN A 418 -11.67 -8.92 1.51
N THR A 419 -12.39 -9.04 2.63
CA THR A 419 -13.20 -10.22 3.00
C THR A 419 -14.71 -10.03 2.81
N ASP A 420 -15.18 -8.81 2.49
CA ASP A 420 -16.61 -8.51 2.26
C ASP A 420 -17.05 -9.01 0.86
N ALA A 421 -17.07 -10.33 0.72
CA ALA A 421 -17.23 -10.99 -0.56
C ALA A 421 -18.61 -10.71 -1.22
N PRO A 422 -18.63 -10.24 -2.48
CA PRO A 422 -19.85 -9.78 -3.14
C PRO A 422 -20.82 -10.93 -3.46
N THR A 423 -22.09 -10.78 -3.10
CA THR A 423 -23.11 -11.80 -3.38
C THR A 423 -23.24 -12.11 -4.86
N GLY A 424 -23.23 -13.40 -5.22
CA GLY A 424 -23.26 -13.86 -6.62
C GLY A 424 -22.91 -15.34 -6.75
N THR A 425 -22.77 -15.80 -7.99
CA THR A 425 -22.35 -17.17 -8.34
C THR A 425 -21.09 -17.11 -9.19
N TYR A 426 -20.00 -17.67 -8.65
CA TYR A 426 -18.66 -17.59 -9.20
C TYR A 426 -18.08 -18.99 -9.48
N THR A 427 -17.06 -19.05 -10.33
CA THR A 427 -16.43 -20.29 -10.82
C THR A 427 -14.95 -20.40 -10.45
N ALA A 428 -14.28 -19.26 -10.23
CA ALA A 428 -12.89 -19.18 -9.75
C ALA A 428 -12.70 -17.95 -8.85
N ILE A 429 -11.67 -17.99 -7.98
CA ILE A 429 -11.31 -16.92 -7.04
C ILE A 429 -9.80 -16.73 -6.99
N ALA A 430 -9.34 -15.49 -6.82
CA ALA A 430 -7.95 -15.12 -6.59
C ALA A 430 -7.87 -14.00 -5.54
N ALA A 431 -7.18 -14.26 -4.43
CA ALA A 431 -6.86 -13.28 -3.39
C ALA A 431 -5.44 -12.74 -3.59
N GLY A 432 -5.26 -11.42 -3.59
CA GLY A 432 -3.95 -10.75 -3.72
C GLY A 432 -3.47 -10.17 -2.38
N ALA A 433 -2.73 -9.06 -2.38
CA ALA A 433 -2.24 -8.49 -1.13
C ALA A 433 -3.35 -7.88 -0.24
N PHE A 434 -4.15 -6.97 -0.80
CA PHE A 434 -5.16 -6.19 -0.06
C PHE A 434 -6.55 -6.22 -0.70
N TYR A 435 -6.78 -7.21 -1.57
CA TYR A 435 -7.94 -7.28 -2.44
C TYR A 435 -8.22 -8.72 -2.88
N SER A 436 -9.34 -8.91 -3.55
CA SER A 436 -9.82 -10.19 -4.06
C SER A 436 -10.54 -9.98 -5.40
N CYS A 437 -10.42 -10.93 -6.32
CA CYS A 437 -11.23 -11.00 -7.53
C CYS A 437 -11.81 -12.41 -7.74
N ALA A 438 -12.91 -12.48 -8.47
CA ALA A 438 -13.61 -13.71 -8.78
C ALA A 438 -14.18 -13.72 -10.19
N LEU A 439 -14.12 -14.88 -10.85
CA LEU A 439 -14.72 -15.12 -12.15
C LEU A 439 -16.20 -15.48 -11.97
N ARG A 440 -17.12 -14.74 -12.58
CA ARG A 440 -18.56 -15.02 -12.59
C ARG A 440 -18.91 -16.14 -13.56
N ALA A 441 -20.08 -16.76 -13.35
CA ALA A 441 -20.63 -17.75 -14.29
C ALA A 441 -20.97 -17.19 -15.69
N ASP A 442 -21.06 -15.86 -15.84
CA ASP A 442 -21.20 -15.15 -17.13
C ASP A 442 -19.86 -14.83 -17.82
N THR A 443 -18.74 -15.32 -17.28
CA THR A 443 -17.35 -15.11 -17.73
C THR A 443 -16.78 -13.70 -17.54
N THR A 444 -17.50 -12.79 -16.87
CA THR A 444 -16.95 -11.50 -16.40
C THR A 444 -16.25 -11.65 -15.04
N ILE A 445 -15.43 -10.68 -14.65
CA ILE A 445 -14.67 -10.68 -13.40
C ILE A 445 -15.23 -9.60 -12.46
N ALA A 446 -15.42 -9.97 -11.20
CA ALA A 446 -15.77 -9.07 -10.10
C ALA A 446 -14.58 -8.93 -9.13
N CYS A 447 -14.26 -7.71 -8.72
CA CYS A 447 -13.15 -7.41 -7.81
C CYS A 447 -13.59 -6.50 -6.66
N TRP A 448 -12.98 -6.67 -5.48
CA TRP A 448 -13.29 -5.92 -4.27
C TRP A 448 -12.07 -5.86 -3.33
N GLY A 449 -12.06 -4.91 -2.40
CA GLY A 449 -10.97 -4.64 -1.47
C GLY A 449 -10.40 -3.23 -1.61
N ARG A 450 -9.09 -3.07 -1.39
CA ARG A 450 -8.41 -1.77 -1.24
C ARG A 450 -8.73 -0.74 -2.33
N GLY A 451 -9.18 0.43 -1.86
CA GLY A 451 -9.95 1.44 -2.60
C GLY A 451 -9.25 2.27 -3.68
N ASP A 452 -8.11 1.85 -4.24
CA ASP A 452 -7.44 2.59 -5.33
C ASP A 452 -8.35 2.74 -6.59
N HIS A 453 -9.44 1.97 -6.69
CA HIS A 453 -10.52 2.09 -7.67
C HIS A 453 -11.56 3.17 -7.31
N VAL A 454 -11.83 3.41 -6.03
CA VAL A 454 -12.84 4.38 -5.56
C VAL A 454 -12.40 5.83 -5.88
N LEU A 455 -11.08 6.06 -6.02
CA LEU A 455 -10.48 7.32 -6.49
C LEU A 455 -11.00 7.78 -7.87
N VAL A 456 -11.42 6.83 -8.72
CA VAL A 456 -11.82 7.07 -10.11
C VAL A 456 -13.30 6.80 -10.41
N ASP A 457 -14.08 6.32 -9.45
CA ASP A 457 -15.53 6.17 -9.58
C ASP A 457 -16.25 7.53 -9.40
N VAL A 458 -16.28 8.30 -10.49
CA VAL A 458 -16.81 9.67 -10.52
C VAL A 458 -18.34 9.68 -10.33
N PRO A 459 -18.89 10.32 -9.27
CA PRO A 459 -20.33 10.43 -9.07
C PRO A 459 -21.04 11.12 -10.23
N ALA A 460 -22.09 10.50 -10.76
CA ALA A 460 -22.78 10.97 -11.96
C ALA A 460 -23.26 12.44 -11.89
N GLY A 461 -23.35 13.07 -13.07
CA GLY A 461 -23.83 14.44 -13.25
C GLY A 461 -22.76 15.39 -13.82
N THR A 462 -22.98 16.70 -13.67
CA THR A 462 -22.10 17.75 -14.19
C THR A 462 -21.49 18.60 -13.09
N PHE A 463 -20.32 19.17 -13.39
CA PHE A 463 -19.43 19.85 -12.45
C PHE A 463 -18.83 21.13 -13.06
N THR A 464 -18.41 22.07 -12.22
CA THR A 464 -17.80 23.36 -12.62
C THR A 464 -16.36 23.50 -12.14
N ALA A 465 -15.94 22.70 -11.15
CA ALA A 465 -14.57 22.59 -10.67
C ALA A 465 -14.30 21.18 -10.14
N VAL A 466 -13.03 20.77 -10.12
CA VAL A 466 -12.55 19.49 -9.59
C VAL A 466 -11.26 19.70 -8.79
N THR A 467 -11.10 18.94 -7.72
CA THR A 467 -9.88 18.87 -6.89
C THR A 467 -9.61 17.40 -6.56
N ALA A 468 -8.34 17.05 -6.39
CA ALA A 468 -7.89 15.71 -6.03
C ALA A 468 -6.85 15.84 -4.92
N GLY A 469 -7.13 15.22 -3.78
CA GLY A 469 -6.16 15.01 -2.71
C GLY A 469 -5.38 13.70 -2.94
N PRO A 470 -4.54 13.29 -1.98
CA PRO A 470 -3.88 11.99 -2.00
C PRO A 470 -4.78 10.75 -2.10
N ASN A 471 -5.89 10.69 -1.35
CA ASN A 471 -6.73 9.48 -1.23
C ASN A 471 -8.21 9.71 -1.59
N HIS A 472 -8.57 10.91 -2.04
CA HIS A 472 -9.94 11.26 -2.44
C HIS A 472 -9.97 12.42 -3.44
N SER A 473 -11.13 12.65 -4.01
CA SER A 473 -11.42 13.70 -4.99
C SER A 473 -12.74 14.39 -4.63
N CYS A 474 -12.88 15.67 -5.00
CA CYS A 474 -14.13 16.41 -4.86
C CYS A 474 -14.43 17.22 -6.12
N GLY A 475 -15.71 17.33 -6.46
CA GLY A 475 -16.24 18.11 -7.56
C GLY A 475 -17.32 19.09 -7.09
N LEU A 476 -17.23 20.34 -7.53
CA LEU A 476 -18.27 21.35 -7.33
C LEU A 476 -19.29 21.25 -8.46
N ARG A 477 -20.59 21.20 -8.14
CA ARG A 477 -21.69 21.16 -9.12
C ARG A 477 -22.15 22.57 -9.51
N ALA A 478 -22.88 22.68 -10.62
CA ALA A 478 -23.36 23.98 -11.13
C ALA A 478 -24.41 24.67 -10.25
N ASP A 479 -25.02 23.96 -9.29
CA ASP A 479 -25.87 24.53 -8.23
C ASP A 479 -25.08 24.97 -6.97
N GLY A 480 -23.75 24.74 -6.96
CA GLY A 480 -22.86 25.03 -5.84
C GLY A 480 -22.84 23.95 -4.76
N THR A 481 -23.49 22.80 -4.95
CA THR A 481 -23.31 21.63 -4.07
C THR A 481 -21.98 20.92 -4.37
N ILE A 482 -21.44 20.20 -3.38
CA ILE A 482 -20.19 19.43 -3.52
C ILE A 482 -20.56 17.94 -3.53
N ALA A 483 -19.86 17.15 -4.36
CA ALA A 483 -19.78 15.70 -4.22
C ALA A 483 -18.31 15.28 -4.15
N CYS A 484 -17.98 14.37 -3.25
CA CYS A 484 -16.64 13.80 -3.10
C CYS A 484 -16.70 12.27 -3.23
N TRP A 485 -15.56 11.65 -3.57
CA TRP A 485 -15.40 10.22 -3.78
C TRP A 485 -13.95 9.80 -3.54
N GLY A 486 -13.73 8.53 -3.18
CA GLY A 486 -12.43 7.99 -2.74
C GLY A 486 -12.54 7.35 -1.35
N ASP A 487 -11.42 7.27 -0.64
CA ASP A 487 -11.39 6.82 0.75
C ASP A 487 -12.19 7.79 1.65
N ASN A 488 -12.95 7.25 2.61
CA ASN A 488 -13.75 8.05 3.58
C ASN A 488 -13.44 7.68 5.04
N TYR A 489 -12.24 7.17 5.33
CA TYR A 489 -11.87 6.69 6.67
C TYR A 489 -11.96 7.76 7.77
N PHE A 490 -11.92 9.04 7.41
CA PHE A 490 -11.98 10.17 8.34
C PHE A 490 -13.23 11.05 8.14
N GLY A 491 -14.19 10.62 7.31
CA GLY A 491 -15.36 11.40 6.91
C GLY A 491 -15.03 12.51 5.91
N ASP A 492 -13.89 12.42 5.24
CA ASP A 492 -13.30 13.42 4.35
C ASP A 492 -14.01 13.56 2.99
N THR A 493 -14.86 12.60 2.61
CA THR A 493 -15.82 12.71 1.49
C THR A 493 -17.23 13.12 1.92
N ASP A 494 -17.55 13.17 3.22
CA ASP A 494 -18.87 13.51 3.77
C ASP A 494 -19.16 15.03 3.71
N ALA A 495 -19.23 15.56 2.49
CA ALA A 495 -19.31 16.99 2.21
C ALA A 495 -20.54 17.65 2.89
N PRO A 496 -20.33 18.69 3.71
CA PRO A 496 -21.40 19.29 4.52
C PRO A 496 -22.42 20.02 3.64
N THR A 497 -23.70 19.86 3.96
CA THR A 497 -24.80 20.45 3.19
C THR A 497 -24.70 21.97 3.10
N GLY A 498 -24.87 22.51 1.89
CA GLY A 498 -24.86 23.94 1.63
C GLY A 498 -24.45 24.29 0.21
N ILE A 499 -24.28 25.58 -0.03
CA ILE A 499 -23.85 26.15 -1.32
C ILE A 499 -22.43 26.70 -1.17
N PHE A 500 -21.59 26.43 -2.17
CA PHE A 500 -20.17 26.73 -2.21
C PHE A 500 -19.76 27.30 -3.58
N THR A 501 -18.61 27.98 -3.61
CA THR A 501 -18.02 28.61 -4.80
C THR A 501 -16.66 28.01 -5.17
N ALA A 502 -15.99 27.32 -4.25
CA ALA A 502 -14.78 26.54 -4.49
C ALA A 502 -14.69 25.35 -3.51
N VAL A 503 -13.91 24.33 -3.86
CA VAL A 503 -13.61 23.15 -3.05
C VAL A 503 -12.14 22.74 -3.23
N THR A 504 -11.52 22.23 -2.16
CA THR A 504 -10.13 21.75 -2.12
C THR A 504 -10.01 20.53 -1.21
N ALA A 505 -9.13 19.58 -1.57
CA ALA A 505 -8.91 18.33 -0.85
C ALA A 505 -7.43 18.19 -0.42
N GLY A 506 -7.20 17.84 0.86
CA GLY A 506 -5.90 17.53 1.46
C GLY A 506 -5.67 16.02 1.60
N SER A 507 -4.79 15.56 2.50
CA SER A 507 -4.51 14.11 2.64
C SER A 507 -5.64 13.30 3.27
N ARG A 508 -6.41 13.93 4.19
CA ARG A 508 -7.49 13.32 5.00
C ARG A 508 -8.57 14.32 5.39
N HIS A 509 -8.63 15.45 4.70
CA HIS A 509 -9.56 16.53 4.99
C HIS A 509 -9.90 17.29 3.70
N SER A 510 -10.99 18.04 3.76
CA SER A 510 -11.54 18.80 2.65
C SER A 510 -12.00 20.16 3.16
N CYS A 511 -11.95 21.18 2.31
CA CYS A 511 -12.47 22.51 2.61
C CYS A 511 -13.29 23.05 1.43
N GLY A 512 -14.38 23.76 1.75
CA GLY A 512 -15.25 24.45 0.79
C GLY A 512 -15.41 25.93 1.16
N LEU A 513 -15.30 26.80 0.16
CA LEU A 513 -15.52 28.25 0.30
C LEU A 513 -16.96 28.61 -0.06
N ARG A 514 -17.60 29.50 0.71
CA ARG A 514 -18.95 30.02 0.46
C ARG A 514 -18.92 31.39 -0.22
N ALA A 515 -20.04 31.78 -0.82
CA ALA A 515 -20.19 33.05 -1.54
C ALA A 515 -20.12 34.31 -0.64
N ASP A 516 -20.24 34.16 0.69
CA ASP A 516 -20.01 35.21 1.69
C ASP A 516 -18.55 35.29 2.17
N GLY A 517 -17.67 34.44 1.64
CA GLY A 517 -16.26 34.34 2.01
C GLY A 517 -15.99 33.46 3.23
N THR A 518 -17.00 32.89 3.89
CA THR A 518 -16.80 31.92 4.96
C THR A 518 -16.37 30.56 4.42
N ILE A 519 -15.65 29.79 5.23
CA ILE A 519 -15.21 28.43 4.89
C ILE A 519 -15.91 27.39 5.77
N ALA A 520 -16.06 26.18 5.23
CA ALA A 520 -16.33 24.99 6.03
C ALA A 520 -15.29 23.93 5.65
N CYS A 521 -14.68 23.29 6.65
CA CYS A 521 -13.76 22.18 6.47
C CYS A 521 -14.28 20.95 7.23
N TRP A 522 -13.87 19.76 6.80
CA TRP A 522 -14.30 18.47 7.34
C TRP A 522 -13.25 17.38 7.10
N GLY A 523 -13.26 16.31 7.90
CA GLY A 523 -12.25 15.23 7.89
C GLY A 523 -11.39 15.18 9.16
N ASP A 524 -10.18 14.63 9.03
CA ASP A 524 -9.20 14.45 10.10
C ASP A 524 -8.68 15.79 10.66
N ASN A 525 -8.38 15.81 11.96
CA ASN A 525 -7.70 16.91 12.65
C ASN A 525 -6.37 16.49 13.30
N THR A 526 -5.82 15.35 12.88
CA THR A 526 -4.54 14.78 13.36
C THR A 526 -3.36 15.32 12.54
N GLY A 527 -2.34 15.84 13.21
CA GLY A 527 -1.07 16.31 12.61
C GLY A 527 -0.06 15.18 12.38
N HIS A 528 1.09 15.52 11.79
CA HIS A 528 2.13 14.55 11.36
C HIS A 528 2.60 13.65 12.52
N VAL A 529 2.70 14.18 13.75
CA VAL A 529 3.17 13.43 14.93
C VAL A 529 2.04 12.84 15.79
N GLY A 530 0.81 12.73 15.27
CA GLY A 530 -0.32 12.11 15.95
C GLY A 530 -1.01 12.99 17.01
N ASN A 531 -0.68 14.28 17.06
CA ASN A 531 -1.34 15.30 17.88
C ASN A 531 -2.61 15.83 17.21
N PHE A 532 -3.49 16.48 17.97
CA PHE A 532 -4.49 17.38 17.38
C PHE A 532 -3.79 18.60 16.77
N ALA A 533 -4.16 18.94 15.53
CA ALA A 533 -3.59 20.03 14.75
C ALA A 533 -4.66 21.00 14.18
N GLY A 534 -5.90 20.55 13.99
CA GLY A 534 -7.04 21.42 13.68
C GLY A 534 -7.19 21.81 12.20
N GLN A 535 -6.58 21.08 11.26
CA GLN A 535 -6.59 21.43 9.83
C GLN A 535 -7.99 21.41 9.17
N ALA A 536 -8.92 20.65 9.74
CA ALA A 536 -10.33 20.59 9.33
C ALA A 536 -11.25 21.49 10.19
N GLU A 537 -10.71 22.28 11.13
CA GLU A 537 -11.48 23.36 11.76
C GLU A 537 -11.65 24.54 10.77
N ALA A 538 -12.80 25.20 10.81
CA ALA A 538 -13.09 26.36 9.96
C ALA A 538 -12.56 27.64 10.62
N LEU A 539 -11.46 28.19 10.11
CA LEU A 539 -10.88 29.45 10.57
C LEU A 539 -11.82 30.63 10.30
N GLU A 540 -12.04 31.50 11.31
CA GLU A 540 -12.93 32.65 11.19
C GLU A 540 -12.40 33.74 10.23
N GLY A 541 -13.35 34.37 9.54
CA GLY A 541 -13.16 35.54 8.68
C GLY A 541 -13.72 35.35 7.27
N ALA A 542 -13.44 36.33 6.40
CA ALA A 542 -13.77 36.27 4.98
C ALA A 542 -12.52 35.99 4.15
N PHE A 543 -12.66 35.10 3.17
CA PHE A 543 -11.62 34.64 2.27
C PHE A 543 -12.10 34.70 0.80
N THR A 544 -11.15 34.80 -0.13
CA THR A 544 -11.38 34.81 -1.59
C THR A 544 -10.93 33.53 -2.28
N ALA A 545 -10.03 32.77 -1.66
CA ALA A 545 -9.62 31.42 -2.06
C ALA A 545 -9.23 30.58 -0.83
N VAL A 546 -9.28 29.25 -0.96
CA VAL A 546 -8.86 28.28 0.05
C VAL A 546 -8.15 27.11 -0.63
N THR A 547 -7.10 26.58 0.00
CA THR A 547 -6.35 25.39 -0.43
C THR A 547 -6.06 24.52 0.80
N ALA A 548 -6.24 23.22 0.67
CA ALA A 548 -5.79 22.23 1.63
C ALA A 548 -4.41 21.68 1.21
N GLY A 549 -3.51 21.53 2.17
CA GLY A 549 -2.27 20.78 2.04
C GLY A 549 -2.41 19.37 2.63
N GLY A 550 -1.29 18.73 2.98
CA GLY A 550 -1.33 17.37 3.51
C GLY A 550 -1.96 17.29 4.90
N THR A 551 -1.48 18.11 5.84
CA THR A 551 -1.99 18.19 7.22
C THR A 551 -2.27 19.62 7.67
N HIS A 552 -2.39 20.54 6.72
CA HIS A 552 -2.68 21.97 6.94
C HIS A 552 -3.66 22.52 5.91
N SER A 553 -4.11 23.74 6.14
CA SER A 553 -5.05 24.48 5.30
C SER A 553 -4.62 25.94 5.22
N CYS A 554 -4.83 26.59 4.07
CA CYS A 554 -4.50 28.00 3.85
C CYS A 554 -5.64 28.74 3.13
N GLY A 555 -5.89 29.98 3.53
CA GLY A 555 -6.91 30.86 2.96
C GLY A 555 -6.33 32.22 2.56
N LEU A 556 -6.69 32.70 1.38
CA LEU A 556 -6.34 34.03 0.88
C LEU A 556 -7.44 35.02 1.25
N ARG A 557 -7.08 36.18 1.80
CA ARG A 557 -8.01 37.25 2.18
C ARG A 557 -8.12 38.31 1.07
N ALA A 558 -9.17 39.12 1.11
CA ALA A 558 -9.44 40.15 0.09
C ALA A 558 -8.44 41.33 0.06
N ASP A 559 -7.58 41.46 1.07
CA ASP A 559 -6.42 42.38 1.09
C ASP A 559 -5.14 41.75 0.51
N GLY A 560 -5.21 40.49 0.08
CA GLY A 560 -4.10 39.69 -0.42
C GLY A 560 -3.24 39.05 0.67
N THR A 561 -3.60 39.15 1.95
CA THR A 561 -2.89 38.43 3.02
C THR A 561 -3.31 36.96 3.07
N ILE A 562 -2.39 36.09 3.51
CA ILE A 562 -2.63 34.65 3.66
C ILE A 562 -2.75 34.34 5.15
N ALA A 563 -3.71 33.49 5.53
CA ALA A 563 -3.74 32.83 6.83
C ALA A 563 -3.76 31.32 6.64
N CYS A 564 -2.87 30.61 7.34
CA CYS A 564 -2.80 29.15 7.34
C CYS A 564 -2.98 28.60 8.75
N TRP A 565 -3.46 27.36 8.85
CA TRP A 565 -3.74 26.64 10.10
C TRP A 565 -3.63 25.12 9.90
N GLY A 566 -3.58 24.35 11.00
CA GLY A 566 -3.29 22.92 10.97
C GLY A 566 -1.90 22.59 11.51
N ASP A 567 -1.29 21.53 11.00
CA ASP A 567 0.08 21.14 11.36
C ASP A 567 1.10 22.19 10.90
N ASN A 568 2.12 22.44 11.73
CA ASN A 568 3.18 23.40 11.45
C ASN A 568 4.59 22.84 11.75
N TYR A 569 4.77 21.51 11.69
CA TYR A 569 6.04 20.85 12.03
C TYR A 569 7.24 21.34 11.20
N PHE A 570 7.00 21.70 9.94
CA PHE A 570 7.98 22.21 8.99
C PHE A 570 7.88 23.73 8.76
N GLY A 571 7.03 24.44 9.51
CA GLY A 571 6.72 25.86 9.27
C GLY A 571 5.71 26.08 8.13
N GLN A 572 4.96 25.06 7.70
CA GLN A 572 4.06 25.13 6.55
C GLN A 572 2.83 26.05 6.71
N THR A 573 2.53 26.49 7.94
CA THR A 573 1.55 27.56 8.22
C THR A 573 2.16 28.96 8.41
N ASP A 574 3.50 29.08 8.48
CA ASP A 574 4.20 30.34 8.74
C ASP A 574 4.27 31.22 7.47
N ALA A 575 3.10 31.59 6.94
CA ALA A 575 2.96 32.30 5.67
C ALA A 575 3.67 33.67 5.70
N PRO A 576 4.56 33.95 4.72
CA PRO A 576 5.37 35.17 4.74
C PRO A 576 4.55 36.42 4.39
N GLU A 577 4.93 37.57 4.96
CA GLU A 577 4.22 38.84 4.76
C GLU A 577 4.17 39.29 3.28
N GLY A 578 3.16 40.11 2.98
CA GLY A 578 2.96 40.78 1.69
C GLY A 578 1.56 40.56 1.11
N SER A 579 1.40 40.87 -0.18
CA SER A 579 0.13 40.75 -0.91
C SER A 579 0.24 39.72 -2.03
N PHE A 580 -0.71 38.79 -2.05
CA PHE A 580 -0.76 37.62 -2.91
C PHE A 580 -2.04 37.60 -3.75
N ALA A 581 -1.93 37.02 -4.94
CA ALA A 581 -3.02 36.87 -5.91
C ALA A 581 -3.53 35.42 -6.00
N ALA A 582 -2.70 34.42 -5.68
CA ALA A 582 -3.07 33.01 -5.61
C ALA A 582 -2.24 32.26 -4.57
N ILE A 583 -2.77 31.13 -4.10
CA ILE A 583 -2.13 30.22 -3.15
C ILE A 583 -2.28 28.76 -3.62
N ALA A 584 -1.27 27.94 -3.32
CA ALA A 584 -1.31 26.49 -3.48
C ALA A 584 -0.61 25.84 -2.28
N ALA A 585 -1.23 24.82 -1.69
CA ALA A 585 -0.62 23.97 -0.67
C ALA A 585 -0.55 22.52 -1.17
N SER A 586 0.36 21.74 -0.61
CA SER A 586 0.43 20.30 -0.82
C SER A 586 0.96 19.63 0.45
N SER A 587 1.61 18.45 0.36
CA SER A 587 1.89 17.58 1.51
C SER A 587 2.44 18.30 2.75
N GLU A 588 3.62 18.93 2.64
CA GLU A 588 4.34 19.52 3.78
C GLU A 588 4.89 20.93 3.48
N HIS A 589 4.47 21.56 2.37
CA HIS A 589 4.80 22.94 2.02
C HIS A 589 3.67 23.68 1.30
N SER A 590 3.86 24.99 1.18
CA SER A 590 2.92 25.96 0.63
C SER A 590 3.65 26.95 -0.27
N CYS A 591 2.97 27.45 -1.30
CA CYS A 591 3.46 28.49 -2.21
C CYS A 591 2.39 29.55 -2.49
N GLY A 592 2.80 30.81 -2.52
CA GLY A 592 1.96 31.97 -2.85
C GLY A 592 2.51 32.75 -4.03
N LEU A 593 1.64 33.04 -5.00
CA LEU A 593 1.94 33.94 -6.12
C LEU A 593 1.65 35.38 -5.69
N ARG A 594 2.66 36.24 -5.69
CA ARG A 594 2.55 37.66 -5.34
C ARG A 594 1.91 38.46 -6.47
N ALA A 595 1.38 39.64 -6.15
CA ALA A 595 0.70 40.51 -7.12
C ALA A 595 1.63 41.11 -8.22
N ASP A 596 2.95 40.98 -8.08
CA ASP A 596 3.97 41.30 -9.10
C ASP A 596 4.35 40.08 -9.99
N GLY A 597 3.75 38.92 -9.74
CA GLY A 597 4.01 37.66 -10.42
C GLY A 597 5.22 36.89 -9.88
N THR A 598 5.90 37.36 -8.82
CA THR A 598 6.94 36.57 -8.14
C THR A 598 6.32 35.50 -7.22
N ILE A 599 7.05 34.45 -6.89
CA ILE A 599 6.57 33.37 -6.01
C ILE A 599 7.35 33.39 -4.70
N ALA A 600 6.67 33.13 -3.59
CA ALA A 600 7.30 32.79 -2.31
C ALA A 600 6.71 31.48 -1.80
N CYS A 601 7.55 30.57 -1.30
CA CYS A 601 7.15 29.29 -0.74
C CYS A 601 7.71 29.11 0.67
N TRP A 602 7.08 28.26 1.48
CA TRP A 602 7.42 28.00 2.89
C TRP A 602 6.90 26.62 3.34
N GLY A 603 7.48 26.04 4.39
CA GLY A 603 7.29 24.64 4.80
C GLY A 603 8.56 23.82 4.60
N ASP A 604 8.44 22.51 4.38
CA ASP A 604 9.62 21.67 4.14
C ASP A 604 10.38 22.07 2.87
N ASN A 605 11.71 21.99 2.94
CA ASN A 605 12.62 22.31 1.85
C ASN A 605 13.71 21.23 1.66
N TYR A 606 13.46 19.98 2.04
CA TYR A 606 14.48 18.91 1.99
C TYR A 606 15.07 18.70 0.58
N PHE A 607 14.26 18.92 -0.46
CA PHE A 607 14.64 18.79 -1.86
C PHE A 607 14.77 20.15 -2.59
N GLY A 608 14.71 21.26 -1.87
CA GLY A 608 14.69 22.61 -2.47
C GLY A 608 13.32 23.01 -3.02
N GLN A 609 12.22 22.35 -2.63
CA GLN A 609 10.88 22.61 -3.19
C GLN A 609 10.28 23.98 -2.85
N THR A 610 10.86 24.72 -1.90
CA THR A 610 10.55 26.14 -1.62
C THR A 610 11.49 27.14 -2.29
N ASP A 611 12.60 26.68 -2.90
CA ASP A 611 13.62 27.52 -3.54
C ASP A 611 13.13 28.02 -4.92
N ALA A 612 12.05 28.81 -4.91
CA ALA A 612 11.32 29.22 -6.10
C ALA A 612 12.20 30.02 -7.09
N PRO A 613 12.20 29.66 -8.39
CA PRO A 613 13.07 30.29 -9.38
C PRO A 613 12.64 31.73 -9.71
N GLU A 614 13.63 32.60 -9.98
CA GLU A 614 13.36 33.97 -10.38
C GLU A 614 12.51 34.07 -11.67
N GLY A 615 11.64 35.08 -11.71
CA GLY A 615 10.82 35.41 -12.87
C GLY A 615 9.45 35.98 -12.50
N SER A 616 8.59 36.07 -13.51
CA SER A 616 7.17 36.42 -13.35
C SER A 616 6.30 35.27 -13.86
N PHE A 617 5.27 34.93 -13.10
CA PHE A 617 4.42 33.75 -13.28
C PHE A 617 2.94 34.14 -13.23
N ALA A 618 2.09 33.32 -13.84
CA ALA A 618 0.64 33.49 -13.92
C ALA A 618 -0.12 32.49 -13.02
N ALA A 619 0.48 31.33 -12.71
CA ALA A 619 -0.07 30.35 -11.77
C ALA A 619 1.06 29.57 -11.08
N VAL A 620 0.76 28.98 -9.92
CA VAL A 620 1.66 28.10 -9.14
C VAL A 620 0.88 26.89 -8.65
N ALA A 621 1.54 25.73 -8.60
CA ALA A 621 1.04 24.49 -8.02
C ALA A 621 2.14 23.86 -7.15
N ALA A 622 1.76 23.37 -5.97
CA ALA A 622 2.64 22.62 -5.06
C ALA A 622 2.32 21.12 -5.16
N ALA A 623 3.33 20.28 -4.97
CA ALA A 623 3.24 18.81 -4.96
C ALA A 623 3.89 18.24 -3.69
N ALA A 624 3.96 16.91 -3.55
CA ALA A 624 4.45 16.30 -2.31
C ALA A 624 5.94 16.58 -2.00
N SER A 625 6.80 16.75 -3.01
CA SER A 625 8.23 17.09 -2.84
C SER A 625 8.81 17.97 -3.95
N HIS A 626 7.94 18.58 -4.76
CA HIS A 626 8.29 19.52 -5.81
C HIS A 626 7.22 20.61 -5.95
N SER A 627 7.51 21.59 -6.81
CA SER A 627 6.64 22.73 -7.11
C SER A 627 6.74 23.04 -8.60
N CYS A 628 5.66 23.56 -9.18
CA CYS A 628 5.61 23.98 -10.58
C CYS A 628 4.91 25.34 -10.73
N ALA A 629 5.32 26.12 -11.73
CA ALA A 629 4.74 27.42 -12.03
C ALA A 629 4.60 27.64 -13.54
N LEU A 630 3.48 28.26 -13.93
CA LEU A 630 3.16 28.61 -15.32
C LEU A 630 3.60 30.06 -15.56
N ARG A 631 4.42 30.29 -16.58
CA ARG A 631 4.86 31.63 -17.02
C ARG A 631 3.81 32.27 -17.94
N ALA A 632 3.86 33.60 -18.05
CA ALA A 632 2.92 34.37 -18.86
C ALA A 632 3.04 34.13 -20.39
N ASP A 633 4.10 33.46 -20.85
CA ASP A 633 4.27 32.98 -22.22
C ASP A 633 3.69 31.57 -22.47
N GLY A 634 3.12 30.95 -21.43
CA GLY A 634 2.57 29.59 -21.47
C GLY A 634 3.59 28.48 -21.21
N THR A 635 4.86 28.80 -20.92
CA THR A 635 5.88 27.79 -20.56
C THR A 635 5.84 27.46 -19.07
N ILE A 636 6.36 26.29 -18.68
CA ILE A 636 6.36 25.80 -17.30
C ILE A 636 7.79 25.80 -16.75
N ALA A 637 7.94 26.14 -15.47
CA ALA A 637 9.14 25.87 -14.70
C ALA A 637 8.77 25.05 -13.45
N CYS A 638 9.51 23.99 -13.15
CA CYS A 638 9.34 23.18 -11.96
C CYS A 638 10.67 23.05 -11.20
N TRP A 639 10.61 22.80 -9.89
CA TRP A 639 11.77 22.71 -8.99
C TRP A 639 11.44 21.86 -7.74
N GLY A 640 12.46 21.39 -7.03
CA GLY A 640 12.35 20.40 -5.95
C GLY A 640 12.94 19.05 -6.34
N ASP A 641 12.38 17.94 -5.84
CA ASP A 641 12.83 16.61 -6.23
C ASP A 641 12.59 16.33 -7.72
N ASN A 642 13.53 15.63 -8.36
CA ASN A 642 13.42 15.14 -9.73
C ASN A 642 13.73 13.63 -9.85
N SER A 643 13.64 12.86 -8.77
CA SER A 643 13.97 11.42 -8.75
C SER A 643 13.14 10.56 -9.71
N ARG A 644 11.99 11.06 -10.17
CA ARG A 644 11.09 10.43 -11.15
C ARG A 644 10.94 11.27 -12.44
N GLY A 645 11.73 12.33 -12.62
CA GLY A 645 11.59 13.27 -13.74
C GLY A 645 10.42 14.26 -13.61
N GLN A 646 9.86 14.44 -12.42
CA GLN A 646 8.65 15.24 -12.19
C GLN A 646 8.82 16.76 -12.39
N THR A 647 10.06 17.25 -12.50
CA THR A 647 10.37 18.65 -12.87
C THR A 647 10.71 18.83 -14.35
N ASP A 648 10.89 17.75 -15.11
CA ASP A 648 11.27 17.76 -16.53
C ASP A 648 10.07 18.09 -17.46
N ALA A 649 9.49 19.27 -17.24
CA ALA A 649 8.27 19.73 -17.88
C ALA A 649 8.40 19.76 -19.43
N PRO A 650 7.55 19.05 -20.19
CA PRO A 650 7.63 18.99 -21.64
C PRO A 650 7.49 20.38 -22.29
N ALA A 651 8.25 20.62 -23.36
CA ALA A 651 8.15 21.87 -24.11
C ALA A 651 6.77 22.01 -24.78
N GLY A 652 6.09 23.12 -24.53
CA GLY A 652 4.75 23.39 -25.03
C GLY A 652 4.22 24.75 -24.58
N ALA A 653 2.95 25.02 -24.91
CA ALA A 653 2.21 26.18 -24.43
C ALA A 653 0.97 25.70 -23.66
N TYR A 654 0.86 26.16 -22.41
CA TYR A 654 -0.09 25.65 -21.42
C TYR A 654 -0.97 26.78 -20.84
N THR A 655 -2.15 26.41 -20.36
CA THR A 655 -3.16 27.31 -19.78
C THR A 655 -3.44 27.05 -18.31
N ALA A 656 -3.17 25.83 -17.82
CA ALA A 656 -3.26 25.45 -16.42
C ALA A 656 -2.22 24.38 -16.08
N ILE A 657 -1.88 24.27 -14.79
CA ILE A 657 -0.96 23.27 -14.23
C ILE A 657 -1.57 22.65 -12.96
N ALA A 658 -1.25 21.39 -12.71
CA ALA A 658 -1.51 20.69 -11.47
C ALA A 658 -0.29 19.82 -11.13
N ALA A 659 0.06 19.69 -9.86
CA ALA A 659 1.22 18.92 -9.41
C ALA A 659 0.76 17.94 -8.33
N GLY A 660 1.12 16.65 -8.48
CA GLY A 660 0.57 15.56 -7.68
C GLY A 660 1.54 15.05 -6.60
N GLY A 661 1.65 13.72 -6.46
CA GLY A 661 2.65 13.08 -5.58
C GLY A 661 4.06 13.24 -6.14
N PHE A 662 4.45 12.31 -7.03
CA PHE A 662 5.76 12.28 -7.70
C PHE A 662 5.66 12.56 -9.21
N TYR A 663 4.67 13.35 -9.62
CA TYR A 663 4.38 13.65 -11.02
C TYR A 663 3.65 15.00 -11.15
N SER A 664 3.49 15.46 -12.38
CA SER A 664 2.87 16.75 -12.72
C SER A 664 2.01 16.61 -13.99
N CYS A 665 0.99 17.45 -14.12
CA CYS A 665 0.13 17.56 -15.30
C CYS A 665 -0.10 19.02 -15.70
N ALA A 666 -0.36 19.26 -16.98
CA ALA A 666 -0.66 20.58 -17.54
C ALA A 666 -1.68 20.50 -18.67
N LEU A 667 -2.57 21.49 -18.73
CA LEU A 667 -3.55 21.65 -19.80
C LEU A 667 -2.93 22.50 -20.92
N ARG A 668 -2.86 21.95 -22.14
CA ARG A 668 -2.36 22.67 -23.32
C ARG A 668 -3.38 23.68 -23.85
N THR A 669 -2.91 24.62 -24.66
CA THR A 669 -3.76 25.59 -25.37
C THR A 669 -4.73 24.97 -26.40
N ASP A 670 -4.54 23.69 -26.76
CA ASP A 670 -5.44 22.89 -27.60
C ASP A 670 -6.47 22.05 -26.78
N SER A 671 -6.56 22.28 -25.47
CA SER A 671 -7.39 21.54 -24.51
C SER A 671 -6.99 20.07 -24.28
N THR A 672 -5.84 19.61 -24.80
CA THR A 672 -5.27 18.29 -24.44
C THR A 672 -4.43 18.37 -23.17
N ILE A 673 -4.18 17.22 -22.53
CA ILE A 673 -3.37 17.14 -21.30
C ILE A 673 -1.96 16.65 -21.62
N ALA A 674 -0.96 17.22 -20.94
CA ALA A 674 0.38 16.67 -20.79
C ALA A 674 0.54 16.22 -19.34
N CYS A 675 1.15 15.07 -19.09
CA CYS A 675 1.60 14.68 -17.76
C CYS A 675 3.02 14.09 -17.87
N TRP A 676 3.79 14.19 -16.79
CA TRP A 676 5.19 13.75 -16.72
C TRP A 676 5.62 13.51 -15.27
N GLY A 677 6.71 12.77 -15.08
CA GLY A 677 7.15 12.28 -13.77
C GLY A 677 6.83 10.79 -13.60
N ASP A 678 6.52 10.38 -12.37
CA ASP A 678 6.19 8.99 -12.07
C ASP A 678 4.90 8.52 -12.76
N ASN A 679 4.94 7.31 -13.33
CA ASN A 679 3.79 6.64 -13.94
C ASN A 679 3.51 5.24 -13.35
N SER A 680 4.02 4.92 -12.15
CA SER A 680 3.84 3.59 -11.51
C SER A 680 2.38 3.19 -11.36
N ARG A 681 1.50 4.18 -11.18
CA ARG A 681 0.05 4.05 -11.03
C ARG A 681 -0.70 4.54 -12.27
N GLY A 682 -0.09 4.55 -13.46
CA GLY A 682 -0.71 5.00 -14.72
C GLY A 682 -1.23 6.45 -14.68
N GLN A 683 -0.74 7.26 -13.76
CA GLN A 683 -1.30 8.58 -13.42
C GLN A 683 -0.93 9.66 -14.45
N THR A 684 0.04 9.42 -15.32
CA THR A 684 0.39 10.30 -16.45
C THR A 684 -0.28 9.90 -17.78
N ASP A 685 -0.95 8.74 -17.84
CA ASP A 685 -1.61 8.22 -19.05
C ASP A 685 -2.97 8.91 -19.32
N ALA A 686 -2.92 10.23 -19.48
CA ALA A 686 -4.10 11.10 -19.58
C ALA A 686 -5.00 10.73 -20.79
N PRO A 687 -6.27 10.33 -20.58
CA PRO A 687 -7.14 9.87 -21.64
C PRO A 687 -7.39 10.93 -22.73
N ALA A 688 -7.48 10.50 -23.98
CA ALA A 688 -7.76 11.39 -25.11
C ALA A 688 -9.09 12.15 -24.92
N GLY A 689 -9.06 13.46 -25.16
CA GLY A 689 -10.22 14.34 -24.98
C GLY A 689 -9.87 15.82 -25.03
N ALA A 690 -10.90 16.66 -24.87
CA ALA A 690 -10.77 18.10 -24.70
C ALA A 690 -11.28 18.49 -23.30
N TYR A 691 -10.40 19.12 -22.53
CA TYR A 691 -10.60 19.41 -21.11
C TYR A 691 -10.51 20.91 -20.82
N THR A 692 -11.12 21.33 -19.70
CA THR A 692 -11.25 22.73 -19.27
C THR A 692 -10.56 23.00 -17.93
N ALA A 693 -10.40 21.96 -17.09
CA ALA A 693 -9.64 22.01 -15.83
C ALA A 693 -8.98 20.66 -15.55
N ILE A 694 -7.91 20.67 -14.74
CA ILE A 694 -7.15 19.49 -14.31
C ILE A 694 -6.87 19.56 -12.81
N ALA A 695 -6.77 18.41 -12.16
CA ALA A 695 -6.34 18.22 -10.79
C ALA A 695 -5.49 16.94 -10.69
N ALA A 696 -4.41 16.99 -9.92
CA ALA A 696 -3.48 15.87 -9.74
C ALA A 696 -3.43 15.49 -8.26
N GLY A 697 -3.94 14.31 -7.91
CA GLY A 697 -3.80 13.72 -6.58
C GLY A 697 -2.45 13.02 -6.41
N HIS A 698 -2.27 12.24 -5.35
CA HIS A 698 -0.99 11.57 -5.10
C HIS A 698 -0.73 10.39 -6.07
N VAL A 699 -1.76 9.59 -6.35
CA VAL A 699 -1.69 8.37 -7.19
C VAL A 699 -2.67 8.32 -8.36
N HIS A 700 -3.50 9.36 -8.52
CA HIS A 700 -4.52 9.49 -9.57
C HIS A 700 -4.64 10.95 -10.02
N SER A 701 -5.10 11.16 -11.24
CA SER A 701 -5.44 12.48 -11.77
C SER A 701 -6.91 12.55 -12.18
N CYS A 702 -7.45 13.77 -12.21
CA CYS A 702 -8.82 14.06 -12.64
C CYS A 702 -8.85 15.29 -13.54
N ALA A 703 -9.75 15.32 -14.52
CA ALA A 703 -9.96 16.45 -15.41
C ALA A 703 -11.45 16.68 -15.68
N LEU A 704 -11.81 17.95 -15.83
CA LEU A 704 -13.15 18.38 -16.26
C LEU A 704 -13.17 18.45 -17.80
N ARG A 705 -14.11 17.74 -18.44
CA ARG A 705 -14.32 17.78 -19.89
C ARG A 705 -15.10 19.04 -20.30
N ALA A 706 -15.02 19.37 -21.59
CA ALA A 706 -15.79 20.48 -22.19
C ALA A 706 -17.33 20.31 -22.13
N ASP A 707 -17.84 19.12 -21.81
CA ASP A 707 -19.26 18.83 -21.56
C ASP A 707 -19.66 18.95 -20.07
N ASN A 708 -18.73 19.35 -19.20
CA ASN A 708 -18.84 19.45 -17.74
C ASN A 708 -18.93 18.10 -16.99
N THR A 709 -18.60 16.97 -17.62
CA THR A 709 -18.35 15.71 -16.91
C THR A 709 -16.91 15.64 -16.42
N ILE A 710 -16.65 14.90 -15.32
CA ILE A 710 -15.29 14.64 -14.84
C ILE A 710 -14.84 13.27 -15.37
N THR A 711 -13.55 13.15 -15.70
CA THR A 711 -12.87 11.87 -15.89
C THR A 711 -11.65 11.84 -15.01
N CYS A 712 -11.53 10.79 -14.18
CA CYS A 712 -10.33 10.49 -13.44
C CYS A 712 -9.62 9.27 -14.05
N TRP A 713 -8.31 9.20 -13.90
CA TRP A 713 -7.49 8.11 -14.43
C TRP A 713 -6.27 7.83 -13.56
N ASN A 714 -5.84 6.58 -13.70
CA ASN A 714 -4.71 5.89 -13.10
C ASN A 714 -4.79 4.44 -13.65
N TRP A 715 -3.99 3.54 -13.08
CA TRP A 715 -3.98 2.11 -13.35
C TRP A 715 -5.30 1.37 -13.03
N THR A 716 -6.19 1.94 -12.21
CA THR A 716 -7.45 1.32 -11.77
C THR A 716 -8.63 1.69 -12.67
N ALA A 717 -8.48 2.76 -13.47
CA ALA A 717 -9.43 3.15 -14.52
C ALA A 717 -9.27 2.34 -15.82
N ASN A 718 -8.08 1.83 -16.11
CA ASN A 718 -7.75 1.08 -17.33
C ASN A 718 -8.12 -0.41 -17.24
N LEU A 719 -9.35 -0.70 -16.81
CA LEU A 719 -9.86 -2.07 -16.69
C LEU A 719 -10.13 -2.70 -18.06
N PRO A 720 -9.80 -3.99 -18.27
CA PRO A 720 -10.26 -4.72 -19.45
C PRO A 720 -11.79 -4.82 -19.49
N GLU A 721 -12.36 -4.85 -20.70
CA GLU A 721 -13.80 -5.08 -20.87
C GLU A 721 -14.21 -6.41 -20.18
N GLY A 722 -15.31 -6.37 -19.43
CA GLY A 722 -15.76 -7.48 -18.60
C GLY A 722 -15.07 -7.60 -17.23
N VAL A 723 -14.22 -6.66 -16.81
CA VAL A 723 -13.71 -6.57 -15.43
C VAL A 723 -14.42 -5.43 -14.69
N HIS A 724 -15.00 -5.74 -13.54
CA HIS A 724 -15.79 -4.80 -12.73
C HIS A 724 -15.30 -4.78 -11.29
N TRP A 725 -15.01 -3.58 -10.77
CA TRP A 725 -14.81 -3.39 -9.34
C TRP A 725 -16.12 -3.02 -8.66
N LEU A 726 -16.27 -3.44 -7.41
CA LEU A 726 -17.47 -3.27 -6.62
C LEU A 726 -17.15 -2.39 -5.40
N SER A 727 -18.00 -1.39 -5.18
CA SER A 727 -18.03 -0.46 -4.05
C SER A 727 -18.69 -1.06 -2.82
#